data_AF-A0AAX3EZ41-F1
#
_entry.id   AF-A0AAX3EZ41-F1
#
_cell.length_a   1.000
_cell.length_b   1.000
_cell.length_c   1.000
_cell.angle_alpha   90.00
_cell.angle_beta   90.00
_cell.angle_gamma   90.00
#
_symmetry.space_group_name_H-M   'P 1'
#
loop_
_entity.id
_entity.type
_entity.pdbx_description
1 polymer ?
#
loop_
_entity_poly.entity_id
_entity_poly.type
_entity_poly.pdbx_seq_one_letter_code
_entity_poly.pdbx_strand_id
1 'polypeptide(L)'
;MKLNKKVLLYSVAALAGVATISGLVAGKINFKYKPSIWNYKSYISDENLRVIDKNFDYKQFDTISQFSNALINNKAVAGIGSDFFAFNLVKNNHIQKIDYSKLFGVPELKDFNTLQKFMQLILKPEIWNHFNNKYYTKALNEISKNKSQDQYLWEYMFPYYSQDAVLAYNIKKVDIPEKYKLEDGSANFDLIYSDMNLTGDKNSMVNLLKMLNFIGYKEIIWTDAVRDNMLYGSAYTRLQNGSSTDKNYTGNVTFDNYKNQIDSFTNLIKDGTSNDVKDNQKITFEGDGLQIVNTLLDPTRFDITSSLMYNGDAIDAYYGEDNFESVGDGAIRVVKFKNNLLLVDGLVVAATNNDETNESIYDTLRNSWIKNVGNIYTQYKDLLAKNLISDSDSVETQQKVLTESAVADYWKDFRNIDFESFAEDNDFEQSAATETLDKYYSMLNLALAENKDKFDSFYEMQDDPDADFEEKINPYPSIFLSYLKDNKDELLDKIVSAYKDNSLKDLLEEQDNFEDKYLVNLVNENYEDLTSEDYYPTSAEDSELKESLSQFLANALAFIDISEDQYSDLLTEKYLNLNNYDHINYDPTQNIDYEFIKRNYFASALDGQDENALNIYQIIKTDEVDYKGIEPISQDLQSLVDSYYYNRTKS
;
A
#
# COMPACT_ATOMS: atom_id res chain seq x y z
N MET A 1 40.16 58.52 41.44
CA MET A 1 39.00 58.75 40.55
C MET A 1 37.82 57.94 41.09
N LYS A 2 36.81 58.57 41.70
CA LYS A 2 35.62 57.85 42.21
C LYS A 2 34.73 57.51 41.02
N LEU A 3 34.80 56.27 40.50
CA LEU A 3 33.86 55.83 39.48
C LEU A 3 32.43 55.94 40.04
N ASN A 4 31.60 56.69 39.33
CA ASN A 4 30.23 56.97 39.71
C ASN A 4 29.45 55.65 39.67
N LYS A 5 29.02 55.11 40.82
CA LYS A 5 28.33 53.82 40.95
C LYS A 5 27.13 53.68 39.99
N LYS A 6 26.50 54.79 39.61
CA LYS A 6 25.42 54.81 38.61
C LYS A 6 25.93 54.43 37.20
N VAL A 7 27.09 54.93 36.79
CA VAL A 7 27.69 54.61 35.47
C VAL A 7 28.08 53.14 35.39
N LEU A 8 28.60 52.55 36.48
CA LEU A 8 28.91 51.12 36.56
C LEU A 8 27.65 50.26 36.46
N LEU A 9 26.56 50.67 37.12
CA LEU A 9 25.27 49.95 37.07
C LEU A 9 24.66 49.99 35.66
N TYR A 10 24.69 51.15 34.98
CA TYR A 10 24.20 51.27 33.60
C TYR A 10 25.06 50.53 32.59
N SER A 11 26.39 50.44 32.80
CA SER A 11 27.27 49.69 31.90
C SER A 11 27.15 48.18 32.10
N VAL A 12 26.94 47.69 33.33
CA VAL A 12 26.62 46.27 33.58
C VAL A 12 25.24 45.89 33.02
N ALA A 13 24.23 46.76 33.16
CA ALA A 13 22.91 46.53 32.58
C ALA A 13 22.94 46.55 31.04
N ALA A 14 23.73 47.45 30.43
CA ALA A 14 23.91 47.49 28.98
C ALA A 14 24.67 46.26 28.46
N LEU A 15 25.72 45.80 29.16
CA LEU A 15 26.45 44.58 28.82
C LEU A 15 25.58 43.32 28.96
N ALA A 16 24.75 43.24 30.00
CA ALA A 16 23.78 42.17 30.14
C ALA A 16 22.74 42.20 29.00
N GLY A 17 22.22 43.38 28.66
CA GLY A 17 21.30 43.55 27.52
C GLY A 17 21.90 43.12 26.19
N VAL A 18 23.15 43.51 25.90
CA VAL A 18 23.87 43.10 24.67
C VAL A 18 24.13 41.59 24.68
N ALA A 19 24.57 41.00 25.79
CA ALA A 19 24.79 39.56 25.89
C ALA A 19 23.50 38.74 25.70
N THR A 20 22.37 39.25 26.21
CA THR A 20 21.06 38.57 26.03
C THR A 20 20.59 38.65 24.57
N ILE A 21 20.77 39.81 23.92
CA ILE A 21 20.44 39.98 22.50
C ILE A 21 21.39 39.13 21.63
N SER A 22 22.69 39.14 21.90
CA SER A 22 23.67 38.29 21.20
C SER A 22 23.40 36.81 21.41
N GLY A 23 22.96 36.39 22.60
CA GLY A 23 22.54 35.02 22.89
C GLY A 23 21.26 34.62 22.16
N LEU A 24 20.27 35.51 22.06
CA LEU A 24 19.04 35.28 21.27
C LEU A 24 19.31 35.26 19.76
N VAL A 25 20.22 36.11 19.28
CA VAL A 25 20.66 36.14 17.88
C VAL A 25 21.50 34.91 17.55
N ALA A 26 22.46 34.52 18.40
CA ALA A 26 23.23 33.28 18.25
C ALA A 26 22.32 32.05 18.36
N GLY A 27 21.31 32.07 19.24
CA GLY A 27 20.27 31.05 19.33
C GLY A 27 19.44 30.96 18.06
N LYS A 28 19.03 32.09 17.46
CA LYS A 28 18.34 32.12 16.16
C LYS A 28 19.23 31.71 14.97
N ILE A 29 20.53 31.93 15.07
CA ILE A 29 21.52 31.54 14.05
C ILE A 29 21.80 30.03 14.14
N ASN A 30 21.83 29.46 15.34
CA ASN A 30 22.08 28.03 15.57
C ASN A 30 20.79 27.18 15.51
N PHE A 31 19.62 27.75 15.81
CA PHE A 31 18.30 27.11 15.68
C PHE A 31 17.48 27.86 14.62
N LYS A 32 17.75 27.56 13.35
CA LYS A 32 16.95 28.05 12.22
C LYS A 32 15.53 27.52 12.40
N TYR A 33 14.52 28.40 12.41
CA TYR A 33 13.12 27.97 12.44
C TYR A 33 12.86 27.08 11.23
N LYS A 34 12.42 25.85 11.48
CA LYS A 34 12.02 24.93 10.43
C LYS A 34 10.50 25.01 10.27
N PRO A 35 9.99 25.30 9.07
CA PRO A 35 8.57 25.11 8.78
C PRO A 35 8.20 23.63 8.98
N SER A 36 6.92 23.35 9.24
CA SER A 36 6.51 21.98 9.61
C SER A 36 5.74 21.24 8.51
N ILE A 37 6.10 19.97 8.33
CA ILE A 37 5.38 18.99 7.50
C ILE A 37 4.56 18.10 8.43
N TRP A 38 3.30 17.86 8.08
CA TRP A 38 2.33 17.17 8.95
C TRP A 38 1.77 15.93 8.28
N ASN A 39 1.90 14.78 8.93
CA ASN A 39 1.41 13.50 8.41
C ASN A 39 0.68 12.70 9.51
N TYR A 40 -0.02 11.64 9.11
CA TYR A 40 -0.55 10.65 10.05
C TYR A 40 0.59 10.05 10.90
N LYS A 41 0.24 9.49 12.07
CA LYS A 41 1.17 8.71 12.88
C LYS A 41 1.70 7.52 12.07
N SER A 42 2.99 7.22 12.27
CA SER A 42 3.70 6.11 11.62
C SER A 42 3.62 6.10 10.09
N TYR A 43 3.32 7.24 9.45
CA TYR A 43 3.11 7.32 8.01
C TYR A 43 4.39 7.58 7.20
N ILE A 44 5.54 7.66 7.86
CA ILE A 44 6.84 7.90 7.24
C ILE A 44 7.90 7.12 8.02
N SER A 45 8.70 6.31 7.30
CA SER A 45 9.82 5.57 7.85
C SER A 45 10.90 6.48 8.41
N ASP A 46 11.72 5.95 9.33
CA ASP A 46 12.80 6.71 9.97
C ASP A 46 13.79 7.30 8.95
N GLU A 47 14.05 6.60 7.85
CA GLU A 47 15.01 7.04 6.83
C GLU A 47 14.46 8.19 5.99
N ASN A 48 13.18 8.12 5.61
CA ASN A 48 12.48 9.24 5.00
C ASN A 48 12.37 10.44 5.96
N LEU A 49 12.11 10.19 7.23
CA LEU A 49 12.06 11.21 8.26
C LEU A 49 13.41 11.94 8.39
N ARG A 50 14.54 11.22 8.38
CA ARG A 50 15.88 11.83 8.38
C ARG A 50 16.12 12.75 7.19
N VAL A 51 15.57 12.44 6.02
CA VAL A 51 15.63 13.34 4.85
C VAL A 51 14.81 14.60 5.10
N ILE A 52 13.57 14.45 5.58
CA ILE A 52 12.65 15.57 5.84
C ILE A 52 13.19 16.49 6.94
N ASP A 53 13.68 15.92 8.03
CA ASP A 53 14.15 16.62 9.22
C ASP A 53 15.41 17.45 8.96
N LYS A 54 16.09 17.31 7.82
CA LYS A 54 17.17 18.22 7.44
C LYS A 54 16.67 19.66 7.29
N ASN A 55 15.48 19.83 6.70
CA ASN A 55 14.95 21.15 6.30
C ASN A 55 13.65 21.53 7.02
N PHE A 56 12.88 20.56 7.50
CA PHE A 56 11.55 20.77 8.08
C PHE A 56 11.45 20.18 9.48
N ASP A 57 10.49 20.66 10.27
CA ASP A 57 10.04 19.96 11.48
C ASP A 57 8.96 18.95 11.07
N TYR A 58 9.10 17.68 11.43
CA TYR A 58 8.04 16.71 11.24
C TYR A 58 7.02 16.73 12.39
N LYS A 59 5.73 16.67 12.06
CA LYS A 59 4.62 16.61 13.03
C LYS A 59 3.67 15.47 12.65
N GLN A 60 3.27 14.70 13.64
CA GLN A 60 2.26 13.67 13.49
C GLN A 60 0.91 14.16 14.01
N PHE A 61 -0.18 13.69 13.42
CA PHE A 61 -1.54 13.98 13.87
C PHE A 61 -2.39 12.71 14.01
N ASP A 62 -3.35 12.75 14.94
CA ASP A 62 -4.30 11.64 15.17
C ASP A 62 -5.50 11.70 14.24
N THR A 63 -5.96 12.92 13.94
CA THR A 63 -7.13 13.15 13.12
C THR A 63 -6.83 14.17 12.05
N ILE A 64 -7.35 13.93 10.86
CA ILE A 64 -7.20 14.81 9.69
C ILE A 64 -7.69 16.26 9.93
N SER A 65 -8.57 16.46 10.91
CA SER A 65 -8.97 17.79 11.36
C SER A 65 -7.83 18.58 12.01
N GLN A 66 -6.88 17.93 12.69
CA GLN A 66 -5.69 18.58 13.26
C GLN A 66 -4.79 19.15 12.15
N PHE A 67 -4.53 18.38 11.09
CA PHE A 67 -3.76 18.84 9.94
C PHE A 67 -4.46 19.96 9.17
N SER A 68 -5.76 19.81 8.91
CA SER A 68 -6.57 20.85 8.28
C SER A 68 -6.48 22.17 9.06
N ASN A 69 -6.60 22.12 10.39
CA ASN A 69 -6.43 23.30 11.24
C ASN A 69 -5.00 23.86 11.20
N ALA A 70 -3.97 23.02 11.07
CA ALA A 70 -2.59 23.47 10.93
C ALA A 70 -2.38 24.24 9.61
N LEU A 71 -2.95 23.79 8.50
CA LEU A 71 -2.94 24.52 7.22
C LEU A 71 -3.70 25.84 7.31
N ILE A 72 -4.92 25.84 7.86
CA ILE A 72 -5.75 27.05 8.03
C ILE A 72 -5.03 28.11 8.87
N ASN A 73 -4.32 27.69 9.91
CA ASN A 73 -3.58 28.57 10.82
C ASN A 73 -2.13 28.85 10.37
N ASN A 74 -1.74 28.48 9.14
CA ASN A 74 -0.39 28.68 8.58
C ASN A 74 0.74 28.08 9.43
N LYS A 75 0.47 26.95 10.09
CA LYS A 75 1.46 26.20 10.87
C LYS A 75 2.12 25.10 10.04
N ALA A 76 1.37 24.49 9.14
CA ALA A 76 1.87 23.47 8.21
C ALA A 76 2.20 24.10 6.85
N VAL A 77 3.30 23.67 6.23
CA VAL A 77 3.69 24.09 4.87
C VAL A 77 3.37 23.02 3.82
N ALA A 78 3.33 21.76 4.23
CA ALA A 78 2.91 20.62 3.43
C ALA A 78 2.53 19.46 4.35
N GLY A 79 2.03 18.38 3.79
CA GLY A 79 1.70 17.18 4.53
C GLY A 79 0.90 16.19 3.70
N ILE A 80 0.72 14.98 4.25
CA ILE A 80 -0.19 13.99 3.71
C ILE A 80 -1.58 14.23 4.33
N GLY A 81 -2.60 14.33 3.48
CA GLY A 81 -3.99 14.35 3.90
C GLY A 81 -4.88 13.61 2.92
N SER A 82 -6.15 13.47 3.27
CA SER A 82 -7.11 12.72 2.46
C SER A 82 -7.78 13.57 1.38
N ASP A 83 -8.12 12.93 0.27
CA ASP A 83 -8.72 13.53 -0.94
C ASP A 83 -9.98 14.37 -0.67
N PHE A 84 -10.89 13.85 0.15
CA PHE A 84 -12.14 14.54 0.47
C PHE A 84 -11.93 15.78 1.37
N PHE A 85 -10.84 15.83 2.15
CA PHE A 85 -10.43 17.05 2.86
C PHE A 85 -9.69 18.02 1.96
N ALA A 86 -8.83 17.53 1.07
CA ALA A 86 -8.08 18.34 0.12
C ALA A 86 -9.02 19.25 -0.69
N PHE A 87 -10.17 18.73 -1.16
CA PHE A 87 -11.16 19.55 -1.87
C PHE A 87 -11.62 20.79 -1.07
N ASN A 88 -11.97 20.61 0.21
CA ASN A 88 -12.41 21.71 1.07
C ASN A 88 -11.29 22.74 1.30
N LEU A 89 -10.04 22.28 1.33
CA LEU A 89 -8.87 23.14 1.43
C LEU A 89 -8.62 23.91 0.13
N VAL A 90 -8.83 23.31 -1.06
CA VAL A 90 -8.78 24.03 -2.34
C VAL A 90 -9.84 25.13 -2.38
N LYS A 91 -11.08 24.80 -2.02
CA LYS A 91 -12.21 25.74 -2.04
C LYS A 91 -11.98 26.99 -1.21
N ASN A 92 -11.31 26.83 -0.07
CA ASN A 92 -11.00 27.92 0.85
C ASN A 92 -9.61 28.53 0.62
N ASN A 93 -8.91 28.14 -0.48
CA ASN A 93 -7.59 28.63 -0.85
C ASN A 93 -6.53 28.42 0.25
N HIS A 94 -6.59 27.26 0.93
CA HIS A 94 -5.61 26.85 1.94
C HIS A 94 -4.50 25.97 1.36
N ILE A 95 -4.74 25.30 0.23
CA ILE A 95 -3.71 24.56 -0.53
C ILE A 95 -3.61 25.09 -1.96
N GLN A 96 -2.45 24.91 -2.58
CA GLN A 96 -2.15 25.36 -3.94
C GLN A 96 -1.88 24.21 -4.89
N LYS A 97 -1.82 24.52 -6.20
CA LYS A 97 -1.37 23.55 -7.19
C LYS A 97 0.07 23.15 -6.95
N ILE A 98 0.37 21.87 -7.17
CA ILE A 98 1.71 21.31 -7.08
C ILE A 98 2.46 21.62 -8.38
N ASP A 99 3.69 22.11 -8.27
CA ASP A 99 4.59 22.21 -9.42
C ASP A 99 5.30 20.88 -9.62
N TYR A 100 4.65 19.98 -10.36
CA TYR A 100 5.16 18.64 -10.64
C TYR A 100 6.49 18.63 -11.38
N SER A 101 6.77 19.67 -12.18
CA SER A 101 8.06 19.80 -12.85
C SER A 101 9.21 19.95 -11.86
N LYS A 102 8.95 20.60 -10.72
CA LYS A 102 9.91 20.73 -9.62
C LYS A 102 9.86 19.51 -8.71
N LEU A 103 8.67 19.03 -8.35
CA LEU A 103 8.51 17.87 -7.47
C LEU A 103 9.25 16.64 -8.01
N PHE A 104 9.14 16.36 -9.31
CA PHE A 104 9.80 15.21 -9.94
C PHE A 104 11.15 15.56 -10.57
N GLY A 105 11.54 16.83 -10.61
CA GLY A 105 12.78 17.27 -11.26
C GLY A 105 12.76 17.14 -12.78
N VAL A 106 11.59 17.20 -13.40
CA VAL A 106 11.37 17.03 -14.85
C VAL A 106 10.76 18.31 -15.45
N PRO A 107 11.56 19.23 -16.03
CA PRO A 107 11.08 20.50 -16.57
C PRO A 107 9.96 20.38 -17.63
N GLU A 108 9.93 19.28 -18.38
CA GLU A 108 8.93 19.00 -19.42
C GLU A 108 7.51 18.88 -18.86
N LEU A 109 7.35 18.48 -17.59
CA LEU A 109 6.06 18.36 -16.93
C LEU A 109 5.40 19.71 -16.58
N LYS A 110 5.99 20.84 -17.00
CA LYS A 110 5.30 22.14 -17.01
C LYS A 110 4.17 22.19 -18.02
N ASP A 111 4.25 21.40 -19.09
CA ASP A 111 3.16 21.27 -20.06
C ASP A 111 2.03 20.41 -19.49
N PHE A 112 0.81 20.94 -19.51
CA PHE A 112 -0.34 20.28 -18.89
C PHE A 112 -0.66 18.93 -19.53
N ASN A 113 -0.62 18.82 -20.85
CA ASN A 113 -0.97 17.56 -21.54
C ASN A 113 0.08 16.49 -21.27
N THR A 114 1.36 16.89 -21.26
CA THR A 114 2.48 16.01 -20.92
C THR A 114 2.37 15.53 -19.48
N LEU A 115 2.08 16.43 -18.53
CA LEU A 115 1.84 16.08 -17.14
C LEU A 115 0.64 15.15 -16.99
N GLN A 116 -0.49 15.47 -17.62
CA GLN A 116 -1.70 14.66 -17.54
C GLN A 116 -1.46 13.23 -18.05
N LYS A 117 -0.79 13.09 -19.21
CA LYS A 117 -0.41 11.79 -19.76
C LYS A 117 0.52 11.05 -18.80
N PHE A 118 1.53 11.73 -18.24
CA PHE A 118 2.45 11.10 -17.30
C PHE A 118 1.77 10.65 -16.01
N MET A 119 0.88 11.47 -15.43
CA MET A 119 0.08 11.09 -14.26
C MET A 119 -0.79 9.86 -14.53
N GLN A 120 -1.40 9.78 -15.72
CA GLN A 120 -2.18 8.61 -16.13
C GLN A 120 -1.31 7.36 -16.31
N LEU A 121 -0.05 7.50 -16.73
CA LEU A 121 0.89 6.38 -16.89
C LEU A 121 1.40 5.85 -15.55
N ILE A 122 1.61 6.70 -14.54
CA ILE A 122 2.23 6.28 -13.27
C ILE A 122 1.23 5.90 -12.19
N LEU A 123 -0.01 6.40 -12.24
CA LEU A 123 -1.03 6.07 -11.24
C LEU A 123 -1.79 4.81 -11.64
N LYS A 124 -2.19 4.03 -10.65
CA LYS A 124 -3.13 2.91 -10.84
C LYS A 124 -4.43 3.40 -11.53
N PRO A 125 -5.03 2.62 -12.44
CA PRO A 125 -6.25 3.00 -13.13
C PRO A 125 -7.39 3.44 -12.20
N GLU A 126 -7.59 2.75 -11.07
CA GLU A 126 -8.60 3.06 -10.06
C GLU A 126 -8.39 4.46 -9.47
N ILE A 127 -7.14 4.80 -9.14
CA ILE A 127 -6.76 6.08 -8.56
C ILE A 127 -6.87 7.20 -9.57
N TRP A 128 -6.39 6.98 -10.80
CA TRP A 128 -6.55 7.94 -11.89
C TRP A 128 -8.02 8.26 -12.15
N ASN A 129 -8.85 7.22 -12.28
CA ASN A 129 -10.29 7.36 -12.53
C ASN A 129 -10.99 8.09 -11.38
N HIS A 130 -10.58 7.83 -10.14
CA HIS A 130 -11.10 8.50 -8.95
C HIS A 130 -10.76 10.00 -8.95
N PHE A 131 -9.52 10.38 -9.22
CA PHE A 131 -9.07 11.78 -9.23
C PHE A 131 -9.51 12.56 -10.47
N ASN A 132 -9.76 11.86 -11.58
CA ASN A 132 -10.25 12.41 -12.84
C ASN A 132 -11.78 12.31 -12.99
N ASN A 133 -12.50 12.09 -11.88
CA ASN A 133 -13.95 11.94 -11.92
C ASN A 133 -14.67 13.28 -12.15
N LYS A 134 -15.88 13.19 -12.75
CA LYS A 134 -16.70 14.37 -13.05
C LYS A 134 -17.11 15.16 -11.80
N TYR A 135 -17.16 14.52 -10.64
CA TYR A 135 -17.56 15.17 -9.40
C TYR A 135 -16.52 16.22 -8.98
N TYR A 136 -15.26 15.81 -8.79
CA TYR A 136 -14.18 16.70 -8.41
C TYR A 136 -13.99 17.79 -9.46
N THR A 137 -13.96 17.43 -10.74
CA THR A 137 -13.79 18.40 -11.83
C THR A 137 -14.90 19.45 -11.83
N LYS A 138 -16.17 19.03 -11.75
CA LYS A 138 -17.30 19.96 -11.70
C LYS A 138 -17.21 20.88 -10.49
N ALA A 139 -16.97 20.31 -9.31
CA ALA A 139 -16.97 21.06 -8.06
C ALA A 139 -15.80 22.06 -7.99
N LEU A 140 -14.62 21.71 -8.53
CA LEU A 140 -13.47 22.60 -8.66
C LEU A 140 -13.68 23.69 -9.73
N ASN A 141 -14.33 23.36 -10.84
CA ASN A 141 -14.65 24.32 -11.90
C ASN A 141 -15.67 25.38 -11.46
N GLU A 142 -16.61 25.03 -10.58
CA GLU A 142 -17.58 25.98 -10.03
C GLU A 142 -16.93 27.08 -9.18
N ILE A 143 -15.80 26.76 -8.53
CA ILE A 143 -15.05 27.68 -7.65
C ILE A 143 -13.84 28.31 -8.34
N SER A 144 -13.39 27.75 -9.48
CA SER A 144 -12.26 28.27 -10.24
C SER A 144 -12.55 29.65 -10.84
N LYS A 145 -11.59 30.57 -10.67
CA LYS A 145 -11.60 31.87 -11.37
C LYS A 145 -11.24 31.73 -12.84
N ASN A 146 -10.50 30.68 -13.20
CA ASN A 146 -10.13 30.39 -14.58
C ASN A 146 -11.11 29.38 -15.19
N LYS A 147 -11.96 29.86 -16.11
CA LYS A 147 -12.96 29.04 -16.80
C LYS A 147 -12.47 28.46 -18.14
N SER A 148 -11.22 28.69 -18.53
CA SER A 148 -10.71 28.23 -19.83
C SER A 148 -10.23 26.78 -19.84
N GLN A 149 -10.07 26.17 -18.67
CA GLN A 149 -9.55 24.81 -18.52
C GLN A 149 -10.14 24.16 -17.28
N ASP A 150 -10.55 22.91 -17.44
CA ASP A 150 -11.03 22.07 -16.34
C ASP A 150 -9.94 21.93 -15.26
N GLN A 151 -10.36 21.96 -13.99
CA GLN A 151 -9.52 21.77 -12.82
C GLN A 151 -9.67 20.35 -12.29
N TYR A 152 -8.57 19.74 -11.90
CA TYR A 152 -8.56 18.36 -11.39
C TYR A 152 -7.93 18.30 -10.01
N LEU A 153 -8.38 17.34 -9.18
CA LEU A 153 -7.87 17.21 -7.80
C LEU A 153 -6.38 16.87 -7.79
N TRP A 154 -5.92 16.08 -8.76
CA TRP A 154 -4.51 15.72 -8.90
C TRP A 154 -3.60 16.93 -9.15
N GLU A 155 -4.13 18.08 -9.60
CA GLU A 155 -3.31 19.30 -9.70
C GLU A 155 -2.95 19.89 -8.33
N TYR A 156 -3.71 19.58 -7.28
CA TYR A 156 -3.58 20.12 -5.91
C TYR A 156 -3.07 19.09 -4.90
N MET A 157 -3.14 17.81 -5.27
CA MET A 157 -2.82 16.68 -4.41
C MET A 157 -2.12 15.60 -5.22
N PHE A 158 -0.94 15.16 -4.78
CA PHE A 158 -0.28 14.00 -5.36
C PHE A 158 -0.66 12.74 -4.58
N PRO A 159 -1.41 11.79 -5.16
CA PRO A 159 -1.78 10.55 -4.48
C PRO A 159 -0.55 9.80 -3.98
N TYR A 160 -0.64 9.22 -2.79
CA TYR A 160 0.43 8.42 -2.22
C TYR A 160 0.00 7.00 -1.89
N TYR A 161 -0.87 6.82 -0.90
CA TYR A 161 -1.47 5.52 -0.56
C TYR A 161 -2.98 5.54 -0.73
N SER A 162 -3.53 4.37 -0.99
CA SER A 162 -4.96 4.11 -0.99
C SER A 162 -5.32 3.02 -0.01
N GLN A 163 -6.57 3.04 0.44
CA GLN A 163 -7.12 2.01 1.32
C GLN A 163 -8.56 1.69 0.91
N ASP A 164 -8.95 0.45 1.09
CA ASP A 164 -10.33 0.00 1.16
C ASP A 164 -10.61 -0.63 2.51
N ALA A 165 -11.84 -1.07 2.75
CA ALA A 165 -12.21 -1.72 4.00
C ALA A 165 -12.53 -3.20 3.80
N VAL A 166 -12.27 -3.98 4.84
CA VAL A 166 -12.48 -5.43 4.84
C VAL A 166 -13.23 -5.85 6.10
N LEU A 167 -14.05 -6.90 5.98
CA LEU A 167 -14.54 -7.61 7.15
C LEU A 167 -13.52 -8.69 7.51
N ALA A 168 -12.78 -8.46 8.57
CA ALA A 168 -11.78 -9.38 9.10
C ALA A 168 -12.38 -10.26 10.22
N TYR A 169 -11.96 -11.51 10.32
CA TYR A 169 -12.37 -12.40 11.40
C TYR A 169 -11.24 -13.35 11.80
N ASN A 170 -11.15 -13.64 13.10
CA ASN A 170 -10.06 -14.44 13.67
C ASN A 170 -10.49 -15.91 13.78
N ILE A 171 -9.90 -16.78 12.96
CA ILE A 171 -10.24 -18.20 12.88
C ILE A 171 -9.78 -19.03 14.10
N LYS A 172 -8.94 -18.46 14.96
CA LYS A 172 -8.51 -19.09 16.23
C LYS A 172 -9.46 -18.77 17.39
N LYS A 173 -10.29 -17.73 17.28
CA LYS A 173 -11.21 -17.30 18.35
C LYS A 173 -12.59 -17.94 18.29
N VAL A 174 -13.04 -18.37 17.11
CA VAL A 174 -14.35 -19.00 16.91
C VAL A 174 -14.18 -20.30 16.13
N ASP A 175 -14.69 -21.40 16.67
CA ASP A 175 -14.72 -22.68 15.97
C ASP A 175 -15.84 -22.69 14.92
N ILE A 176 -15.46 -22.41 13.67
CA ILE A 176 -16.37 -22.47 12.52
C ILE A 176 -16.89 -23.91 12.39
N PRO A 177 -18.22 -24.14 12.28
CA PRO A 177 -18.74 -25.48 12.09
C PRO A 177 -18.13 -26.16 10.87
N GLU A 178 -17.70 -27.41 11.01
CA GLU A 178 -16.91 -28.14 9.98
C GLU A 178 -17.54 -28.13 8.58
N LYS A 179 -18.88 -28.17 8.49
CA LYS A 179 -19.61 -28.06 7.22
C LYS A 179 -19.28 -26.77 6.44
N TYR A 180 -18.98 -25.69 7.15
CA TYR A 180 -18.76 -24.35 6.60
C TYR A 180 -17.28 -23.93 6.62
N LYS A 181 -16.37 -24.82 7.00
CA LYS A 181 -14.93 -24.54 7.06
C LYS A 181 -14.28 -24.99 5.76
N LEU A 182 -13.48 -24.12 5.16
CA LEU A 182 -12.60 -24.46 4.03
C LEU A 182 -11.29 -25.06 4.55
N GLU A 183 -10.48 -25.60 3.65
CA GLU A 183 -9.21 -26.29 3.99
C GLU A 183 -8.24 -25.37 4.73
N ASP A 184 -8.17 -24.10 4.33
CA ASP A 184 -7.38 -23.05 4.96
C ASP A 184 -7.97 -22.54 6.29
N GLY A 185 -9.09 -23.12 6.76
CA GLY A 185 -9.80 -22.71 7.97
C GLY A 185 -10.75 -21.53 7.80
N SER A 186 -10.85 -20.92 6.61
CA SER A 186 -11.78 -19.82 6.34
C SER A 186 -13.24 -20.29 6.23
N ALA A 187 -14.17 -19.35 6.12
CA ALA A 187 -15.59 -19.64 6.04
C ALA A 187 -16.04 -19.81 4.58
N ASN A 188 -16.74 -20.89 4.27
CA ASN A 188 -17.38 -21.12 2.98
C ASN A 188 -18.67 -20.28 2.85
N PHE A 189 -18.51 -19.01 2.50
CA PHE A 189 -19.63 -18.06 2.40
C PHE A 189 -20.68 -18.47 1.36
N ASP A 190 -20.30 -19.15 0.27
CA ASP A 190 -21.27 -19.65 -0.73
C ASP A 190 -22.23 -20.68 -0.15
N LEU A 191 -21.70 -21.64 0.60
CA LEU A 191 -22.51 -22.66 1.25
C LEU A 191 -23.37 -22.06 2.38
N ILE A 192 -22.80 -21.16 3.19
CA ILE A 192 -23.54 -20.48 4.26
C ILE A 192 -24.69 -19.66 3.65
N TYR A 193 -24.44 -18.91 2.58
CA TYR A 193 -25.44 -18.09 1.90
C TYR A 193 -26.62 -18.94 1.41
N SER A 194 -26.33 -20.08 0.78
CA SER A 194 -27.32 -21.03 0.26
C SER A 194 -28.15 -21.66 1.40
N ASP A 195 -27.49 -22.16 2.44
CA ASP A 195 -28.16 -22.81 3.58
C ASP A 195 -29.08 -21.84 4.36
N MET A 196 -28.63 -20.59 4.54
CA MET A 196 -29.42 -19.55 5.19
C MET A 196 -30.59 -19.07 4.33
N ASN A 197 -30.66 -19.45 3.05
CA ASN A 197 -31.64 -18.98 2.07
C ASN A 197 -31.71 -17.44 2.04
N LEU A 198 -30.54 -16.80 2.07
CA LEU A 198 -30.45 -15.34 1.99
C LEU A 198 -30.87 -14.86 0.59
N THR A 199 -31.33 -13.61 0.53
CA THR A 199 -31.76 -12.98 -0.71
C THR A 199 -30.87 -11.78 -1.01
N GLY A 200 -30.83 -11.39 -2.28
CA GLY A 200 -30.01 -10.29 -2.76
C GLY A 200 -28.61 -10.77 -3.13
N ASP A 201 -27.62 -9.94 -2.82
CA ASP A 201 -26.23 -10.16 -3.18
C ASP A 201 -25.47 -10.79 -2.01
N LYS A 202 -24.73 -11.88 -2.27
CA LYS A 202 -23.90 -12.60 -1.28
C LYS A 202 -22.91 -11.65 -0.61
N ASN A 203 -22.26 -10.82 -1.41
CA ASN A 203 -21.17 -9.94 -0.98
C ASN A 203 -21.68 -8.60 -0.47
N SER A 204 -23.00 -8.40 -0.35
CA SER A 204 -23.51 -7.23 0.38
C SER A 204 -23.11 -7.30 1.85
N MET A 205 -22.66 -6.18 2.42
CA MET A 205 -22.18 -6.11 3.80
C MET A 205 -23.20 -6.67 4.81
N VAL A 206 -24.50 -6.44 4.59
CA VAL A 206 -25.56 -6.98 5.46
C VAL A 206 -25.59 -8.51 5.46
N ASN A 207 -25.38 -9.15 4.31
CA ASN A 207 -25.42 -10.60 4.20
C ASN A 207 -24.12 -11.22 4.73
N LEU A 208 -22.96 -10.61 4.48
CA LEU A 208 -21.70 -11.02 5.09
C LEU A 208 -21.77 -10.99 6.63
N LEU A 209 -22.29 -9.89 7.21
CA LEU A 209 -22.49 -9.79 8.65
C LEU A 209 -23.47 -10.86 9.18
N LYS A 210 -24.56 -11.16 8.45
CA LYS A 210 -25.49 -12.24 8.82
C LYS A 210 -24.82 -13.61 8.80
N MET A 211 -23.98 -13.88 7.81
CA MET A 211 -23.27 -15.14 7.66
C MET A 211 -22.23 -15.32 8.76
N LEU A 212 -21.41 -14.30 9.04
CA LEU A 212 -20.46 -14.28 10.17
C LEU A 212 -21.18 -14.51 11.51
N ASN A 213 -22.27 -13.77 11.72
CA ASN A 213 -23.12 -13.94 12.90
C ASN A 213 -23.68 -15.37 12.99
N PHE A 214 -24.15 -15.95 11.88
CA PHE A 214 -24.69 -17.31 11.86
C PHE A 214 -23.66 -18.37 12.29
N ILE A 215 -22.40 -18.23 11.88
CA ILE A 215 -21.32 -19.17 12.23
C ILE A 215 -20.61 -18.88 13.55
N GLY A 216 -21.05 -17.88 14.32
CA GLY A 216 -20.61 -17.67 15.70
C GLY A 216 -19.84 -16.39 15.99
N TYR A 217 -19.51 -15.58 14.98
CA TYR A 217 -18.88 -14.27 15.18
C TYR A 217 -19.93 -13.24 15.60
N LYS A 218 -20.16 -13.10 16.91
CA LYS A 218 -21.24 -12.26 17.47
C LYS A 218 -20.77 -10.88 17.90
N GLU A 219 -19.46 -10.72 18.11
CA GLU A 219 -18.82 -9.53 18.62
C GLU A 219 -17.89 -8.93 17.57
N ILE A 220 -18.16 -7.68 17.19
CA ILE A 220 -17.42 -6.95 16.16
C ILE A 220 -16.85 -5.65 16.75
N ILE A 221 -15.60 -5.38 16.43
CA ILE A 221 -15.01 -4.03 16.53
C ILE A 221 -15.12 -3.35 15.15
N TRP A 222 -15.38 -2.05 15.12
CA TRP A 222 -15.74 -1.35 13.90
C TRP A 222 -15.02 -0.01 13.83
N THR A 223 -14.38 0.31 12.71
CA THR A 223 -13.72 1.61 12.52
C THR A 223 -14.69 2.77 12.71
N ASP A 224 -14.40 3.64 13.68
CA ASP A 224 -15.22 4.82 13.99
C ASP A 224 -14.92 6.00 13.04
N ALA A 225 -15.19 5.78 11.75
CA ALA A 225 -15.08 6.79 10.72
C ALA A 225 -16.49 7.19 10.25
N VAL A 226 -16.99 8.32 10.76
CA VAL A 226 -18.38 8.79 10.53
C VAL A 226 -18.75 8.81 9.05
N ARG A 227 -17.86 9.34 8.20
CA ARG A 227 -18.15 9.50 6.76
C ARG A 227 -18.13 8.18 6.00
N ASP A 228 -17.25 7.27 6.37
CA ASP A 228 -17.18 5.90 5.86
C ASP A 228 -18.47 5.14 6.22
N ASN A 229 -18.87 5.26 7.49
CA ASN A 229 -20.10 4.67 8.01
C ASN A 229 -21.36 5.19 7.30
N MET A 230 -21.37 6.47 6.93
CA MET A 230 -22.44 7.04 6.08
C MET A 230 -22.43 6.47 4.66
N LEU A 231 -21.27 6.22 4.07
CA LEU A 231 -21.14 5.58 2.76
C LEU A 231 -21.73 4.16 2.81
N TYR A 232 -21.41 3.36 3.82
CA TYR A 232 -22.03 2.04 4.01
C TYR A 232 -23.54 2.14 4.24
N GLY A 233 -23.98 3.13 5.01
CA GLY A 233 -25.40 3.42 5.20
C GLY A 233 -26.10 3.79 3.88
N SER A 234 -25.44 4.51 2.97
CA SER A 234 -26.00 4.85 1.66
C SER A 234 -26.23 3.62 0.76
N ALA A 235 -25.39 2.59 0.92
CA ALA A 235 -25.51 1.31 0.23
C ALA A 235 -26.57 0.38 0.85
N TYR A 236 -27.28 0.84 1.90
CA TYR A 236 -28.25 0.02 2.59
C TYR A 236 -29.59 0.75 2.80
N THR A 237 -30.59 0.42 2.00
CA THR A 237 -31.97 0.88 2.21
C THR A 237 -32.91 -0.29 2.42
N ARG A 238 -33.61 -0.34 3.56
CA ARG A 238 -34.68 -1.33 3.81
C ARG A 238 -35.86 -1.08 2.89
N LEU A 239 -36.33 -2.13 2.24
CA LEU A 239 -37.56 -2.15 1.46
C LEU A 239 -38.71 -2.69 2.31
N GLN A 240 -39.95 -2.34 1.96
CA GLN A 240 -41.14 -2.72 2.73
C GLN A 240 -41.37 -4.25 2.80
N ASN A 241 -40.82 -5.01 1.85
CA ASN A 241 -40.85 -6.46 1.80
C ASN A 241 -39.79 -7.14 2.70
N GLY A 242 -39.00 -6.36 3.45
CA GLY A 242 -37.93 -6.87 4.33
C GLY A 242 -36.60 -7.13 3.63
N SER A 243 -36.50 -6.97 2.31
CA SER A 243 -35.21 -7.01 1.60
C SER A 243 -34.51 -5.65 1.64
N SER A 244 -33.26 -5.58 1.20
CA SER A 244 -32.51 -4.32 1.09
C SER A 244 -32.15 -3.98 -0.36
N THR A 245 -31.75 -2.73 -0.60
CA THR A 245 -31.19 -2.30 -1.89
C THR A 245 -29.99 -1.37 -1.68
N ASP A 246 -29.05 -1.45 -2.61
CA ASP A 246 -27.80 -0.70 -2.73
C ASP A 246 -27.87 0.43 -3.78
N LYS A 247 -29.04 0.68 -4.39
CA LYS A 247 -29.22 1.67 -5.47
C LYS A 247 -28.79 3.10 -5.12
N ASN A 248 -28.72 3.42 -3.83
CA ASN A 248 -28.33 4.74 -3.34
C ASN A 248 -26.86 4.82 -2.92
N TYR A 249 -26.06 3.78 -3.17
CA TYR A 249 -24.64 3.76 -2.87
C TYR A 249 -23.95 5.01 -3.40
N THR A 250 -23.47 5.88 -2.51
CA THR A 250 -22.91 7.18 -2.85
C THR A 250 -22.05 7.75 -1.74
N GLY A 251 -20.96 8.42 -2.10
CA GLY A 251 -20.18 9.26 -1.18
C GLY A 251 -20.82 10.63 -0.91
N ASN A 252 -21.87 11.00 -1.68
CA ASN A 252 -22.52 12.31 -1.60
C ASN A 252 -23.39 12.47 -0.34
N VAL A 253 -23.10 13.52 0.43
CA VAL A 253 -23.83 13.87 1.65
C VAL A 253 -24.37 15.30 1.55
N THR A 254 -25.66 15.45 1.84
CA THR A 254 -26.41 16.71 1.77
C THR A 254 -27.25 16.91 3.03
N PHE A 255 -27.75 18.13 3.23
CA PHE A 255 -28.68 18.45 4.31
C PHE A 255 -29.96 17.57 4.29
N ASP A 256 -30.35 17.06 3.11
CA ASP A 256 -31.57 16.27 2.94
C ASP A 256 -31.35 14.77 3.19
N ASN A 257 -30.14 14.25 2.96
CA ASN A 257 -29.88 12.81 3.01
C ASN A 257 -29.07 12.32 4.22
N TYR A 258 -28.35 13.20 4.94
CA TYR A 258 -27.38 12.77 5.95
C TYR A 258 -28.02 11.91 7.08
N LYS A 259 -29.21 12.30 7.55
CA LYS A 259 -29.93 11.53 8.58
C LYS A 259 -30.32 10.15 8.09
N ASN A 260 -30.78 10.07 6.83
CA ASN A 260 -31.19 8.80 6.25
C ASN A 260 -30.00 7.85 6.10
N GLN A 261 -28.84 8.35 5.68
CA GLN A 261 -27.62 7.53 5.58
C GLN A 261 -27.15 7.03 6.95
N ILE A 262 -27.14 7.90 7.97
CA ILE A 262 -26.79 7.49 9.34
C ILE A 262 -27.79 6.48 9.90
N ASP A 263 -29.10 6.73 9.72
CA ASP A 263 -30.14 5.81 10.17
C ASP A 263 -30.05 4.46 9.44
N SER A 264 -29.79 4.49 8.15
CA SER A 264 -29.53 3.29 7.35
C SER A 264 -28.31 2.52 7.83
N PHE A 265 -27.21 3.19 8.19
CA PHE A 265 -26.06 2.55 8.79
C PHE A 265 -26.42 1.83 10.10
N THR A 266 -27.18 2.50 11.00
CA THR A 266 -27.63 1.83 12.23
C THR A 266 -28.52 0.61 11.95
N ASN A 267 -29.35 0.68 10.90
CA ASN A 267 -30.19 -0.44 10.47
C ASN A 267 -29.37 -1.57 9.83
N LEU A 268 -28.32 -1.26 9.09
CA LEU A 268 -27.37 -2.20 8.51
C LEU A 268 -26.71 -3.03 9.61
N ILE A 269 -26.18 -2.37 10.65
CA ILE A 269 -25.62 -3.06 11.82
C ILE A 269 -26.67 -3.94 12.49
N LYS A 270 -27.88 -3.40 12.71
CA LYS A 270 -28.95 -4.16 13.36
C LYS A 270 -29.36 -5.41 12.59
N ASP A 271 -29.45 -5.32 11.26
CA ASP A 271 -29.90 -6.44 10.43
C ASP A 271 -28.79 -7.42 10.10
N GLY A 272 -27.54 -6.96 10.05
CA GLY A 272 -26.36 -7.80 9.88
C GLY A 272 -26.07 -8.61 11.14
N THR A 273 -26.02 -7.94 12.29
CA THR A 273 -25.51 -8.53 13.55
C THR A 273 -26.62 -8.98 14.50
N SER A 274 -27.88 -8.61 14.24
CA SER A 274 -29.00 -8.74 15.19
C SER A 274 -28.89 -7.89 16.46
N ASN A 275 -27.84 -7.07 16.62
CA ASN A 275 -27.58 -6.24 17.80
C ASN A 275 -27.82 -4.76 17.49
N ASP A 276 -28.28 -4.00 18.49
CA ASP A 276 -28.37 -2.54 18.33
C ASP A 276 -26.95 -1.96 18.23
N VAL A 277 -26.77 -0.90 17.44
CA VAL A 277 -25.47 -0.22 17.31
C VAL A 277 -24.94 0.31 18.66
N LYS A 278 -25.83 0.50 19.65
CA LYS A 278 -25.49 0.92 21.02
C LYS A 278 -25.23 -0.24 21.99
N ASP A 279 -25.25 -1.48 21.50
CA ASP A 279 -24.90 -2.63 22.32
C ASP A 279 -23.38 -2.76 22.39
N ASN A 280 -22.77 -1.98 23.28
CA ASN A 280 -21.31 -1.90 23.43
C ASN A 280 -20.65 -3.21 23.89
N GLN A 281 -21.42 -4.26 24.20
CA GLN A 281 -20.88 -5.60 24.46
C GLN A 281 -20.72 -6.42 23.18
N LYS A 282 -21.40 -6.03 22.10
CA LYS A 282 -21.42 -6.74 20.81
C LYS A 282 -20.86 -5.91 19.67
N ILE A 283 -21.04 -4.59 19.72
CA ILE A 283 -20.59 -3.63 18.72
C ILE A 283 -19.69 -2.62 19.41
N THR A 284 -18.39 -2.66 19.12
CA THR A 284 -17.42 -1.69 19.62
C THR A 284 -16.99 -0.78 18.48
N PHE A 285 -16.93 0.52 18.72
CA PHE A 285 -16.39 1.49 17.77
C PHE A 285 -15.01 1.94 18.25
N GLU A 286 -14.03 1.97 17.35
CA GLU A 286 -12.66 2.39 17.63
C GLU A 286 -12.09 3.16 16.45
N GLY A 287 -11.42 4.29 16.72
CA GLY A 287 -10.81 5.14 15.70
C GLY A 287 -9.32 4.88 15.50
N ASP A 288 -8.67 4.17 16.43
CA ASP A 288 -7.26 3.80 16.35
C ASP A 288 -7.09 2.40 15.71
N GLY A 289 -6.58 2.36 14.47
CA GLY A 289 -6.34 1.11 13.73
C GLY A 289 -5.45 0.12 14.49
N LEU A 290 -4.40 0.61 15.17
CA LEU A 290 -3.51 -0.24 15.96
C LEU A 290 -4.24 -0.88 17.15
N GLN A 291 -5.19 -0.17 17.75
CA GLN A 291 -6.01 -0.73 18.82
C GLN A 291 -6.98 -1.79 18.29
N ILE A 292 -7.50 -1.61 17.07
CA ILE A 292 -8.33 -2.60 16.39
C ILE A 292 -7.54 -3.89 16.15
N VAL A 293 -6.36 -3.79 15.54
CA VAL A 293 -5.47 -4.92 15.25
C VAL A 293 -5.14 -5.69 16.53
N ASN A 294 -4.62 -4.99 17.54
CA ASN A 294 -4.24 -5.61 18.81
C ASN A 294 -5.40 -6.30 19.51
N THR A 295 -6.59 -5.70 19.49
CA THR A 295 -7.77 -6.30 20.12
C THR A 295 -8.27 -7.53 19.37
N LEU A 296 -8.23 -7.52 18.03
CA LEU A 296 -8.63 -8.65 17.21
C LEU A 296 -7.68 -9.85 17.37
N LEU A 297 -6.38 -9.60 17.54
CA LEU A 297 -5.37 -10.64 17.74
C LEU A 297 -5.31 -11.19 19.16
N ASP A 298 -5.47 -10.35 20.18
CA ASP A 298 -5.26 -10.73 21.58
C ASP A 298 -6.02 -12.03 21.94
N PRO A 299 -5.31 -13.15 22.24
CA PRO A 299 -5.92 -14.46 22.48
C PRO A 299 -6.72 -14.51 23.79
N THR A 300 -6.63 -13.48 24.64
CA THR A 300 -7.40 -13.35 25.88
C THR A 300 -8.72 -12.59 25.70
N ARG A 301 -8.88 -11.88 24.58
CA ARG A 301 -10.04 -11.04 24.24
C ARG A 301 -11.00 -11.76 23.30
N PHE A 302 -11.79 -12.69 23.85
CA PHE A 302 -12.89 -13.36 23.13
C PHE A 302 -14.15 -12.50 22.98
N ASP A 303 -14.16 -11.32 23.61
CA ASP A 303 -15.21 -10.32 23.48
C ASP A 303 -15.13 -9.53 22.17
N ILE A 304 -14.13 -9.78 21.31
CA ILE A 304 -14.02 -9.29 19.93
C ILE A 304 -13.49 -10.43 19.06
N THR A 305 -14.27 -10.82 18.05
CA THR A 305 -13.96 -11.99 17.20
C THR A 305 -13.87 -11.63 15.72
N SER A 306 -14.47 -10.50 15.33
CA SER A 306 -14.39 -9.94 13.99
C SER A 306 -14.22 -8.43 14.02
N SER A 307 -13.87 -7.86 12.87
CA SER A 307 -13.66 -6.43 12.69
C SER A 307 -14.15 -5.94 11.33
N LEU A 308 -14.59 -4.68 11.26
CA LEU A 308 -14.44 -3.88 10.05
C LEU A 308 -13.22 -2.97 10.24
N MET A 309 -12.22 -3.13 9.37
CA MET A 309 -10.97 -2.36 9.39
C MET A 309 -10.49 -2.03 7.97
N TYR A 310 -9.47 -1.18 7.84
CA TYR A 310 -8.84 -0.93 6.54
C TYR A 310 -7.94 -2.10 6.12
N ASN A 311 -7.72 -2.27 4.82
CA ASN A 311 -6.90 -3.37 4.30
C ASN A 311 -5.44 -3.33 4.80
N GLY A 312 -4.85 -2.15 4.97
CA GLY A 312 -3.50 -2.02 5.57
C GLY A 312 -3.44 -2.61 6.98
N ASP A 313 -4.39 -2.21 7.86
CA ASP A 313 -4.50 -2.77 9.21
C ASP A 313 -4.76 -4.28 9.20
N ALA A 314 -5.45 -4.78 8.17
CA ALA A 314 -5.72 -6.21 8.01
C ALA A 314 -4.48 -7.01 7.56
N ILE A 315 -3.55 -6.42 6.81
CA ILE A 315 -2.24 -7.03 6.52
C ILE A 315 -1.44 -7.17 7.81
N ASP A 316 -1.36 -6.10 8.60
CA ASP A 316 -0.67 -6.14 9.91
C ASP A 316 -1.31 -7.14 10.88
N ALA A 317 -2.63 -7.32 10.79
CA ALA A 317 -3.33 -8.34 11.56
C ALA A 317 -3.12 -9.75 11.01
N TYR A 318 -2.93 -9.91 9.71
CA TYR A 318 -2.68 -11.21 9.08
C TYR A 318 -1.29 -11.73 9.43
N TYR A 319 -0.26 -10.88 9.32
CA TYR A 319 1.10 -11.14 9.83
C TYR A 319 1.20 -10.80 11.31
N GLY A 320 0.36 -11.48 12.10
CA GLY A 320 0.13 -11.17 13.51
C GLY A 320 1.27 -11.58 14.44
N GLU A 321 2.25 -12.36 13.98
CA GLU A 321 3.36 -12.85 14.80
C GLU A 321 4.20 -11.71 15.39
N ASP A 322 4.43 -10.65 14.61
CA ASP A 322 5.14 -9.43 15.05
C ASP A 322 4.46 -8.73 16.23
N ASN A 323 3.13 -8.84 16.30
CA ASN A 323 2.34 -8.24 17.37
C ASN A 323 2.19 -9.19 18.57
N PHE A 324 1.95 -10.48 18.31
CA PHE A 324 1.77 -11.53 19.30
C PHE A 324 2.31 -12.87 18.77
N GLU A 325 3.55 -13.21 19.11
CA GLU A 325 4.22 -14.47 18.75
C GLU A 325 3.33 -15.72 18.96
N SER A 326 2.52 -15.73 20.02
CA SER A 326 1.61 -16.84 20.34
C SER A 326 0.43 -17.04 19.40
N VAL A 327 0.13 -16.07 18.53
CA VAL A 327 -0.98 -16.12 17.56
C VAL A 327 -0.53 -16.74 16.23
N GLY A 328 0.73 -16.49 15.86
CA GLY A 328 1.31 -16.83 14.56
C GLY A 328 0.65 -16.08 13.40
N ASP A 329 1.22 -16.22 12.22
CA ASP A 329 0.67 -15.65 10.99
C ASP A 329 -0.56 -16.42 10.47
N GLY A 330 -1.35 -15.74 9.66
CA GLY A 330 -2.54 -16.33 9.05
C GLY A 330 -3.67 -16.65 10.03
N ALA A 331 -3.71 -16.02 11.21
CA ALA A 331 -4.84 -16.15 12.14
C ALA A 331 -6.08 -15.37 11.70
N ILE A 332 -5.91 -14.41 10.78
CA ILE A 332 -6.96 -13.55 10.26
C ILE A 332 -7.38 -14.02 8.86
N ARG A 333 -8.68 -13.99 8.60
CA ARG A 333 -9.25 -14.10 7.25
C ARG A 333 -10.08 -12.86 6.99
N VAL A 334 -10.17 -12.46 5.72
CA VAL A 334 -10.95 -11.30 5.31
C VAL A 334 -11.98 -11.66 4.27
N VAL A 335 -13.02 -10.84 4.18
CA VAL A 335 -13.92 -10.82 3.04
C VAL A 335 -14.18 -9.36 2.63
N LYS A 336 -13.98 -9.07 1.33
CA LYS A 336 -14.36 -7.79 0.74
C LYS A 336 -15.86 -7.78 0.46
N PHE A 337 -16.46 -6.60 0.54
CA PHE A 337 -17.89 -6.43 0.35
C PHE A 337 -18.19 -5.52 -0.82
N LYS A 338 -19.35 -5.72 -1.44
CA LYS A 338 -19.68 -5.15 -2.75
C LYS A 338 -19.58 -3.64 -2.85
N ASN A 339 -20.06 -2.91 -1.87
CA ASN A 339 -20.11 -1.45 -1.91
C ASN A 339 -19.03 -0.89 -0.98
N ASN A 340 -17.79 -0.85 -1.46
CA ASN A 340 -16.61 -0.57 -0.65
C ASN A 340 -16.08 0.87 -0.77
N LEU A 341 -15.47 1.40 0.28
CA LEU A 341 -14.82 2.70 0.20
C LEU A 341 -13.52 2.61 -0.60
N LEU A 342 -13.20 3.70 -1.30
CA LEU A 342 -11.83 3.99 -1.75
C LEU A 342 -11.39 5.28 -1.08
N LEU A 343 -10.46 5.16 -0.15
CA LEU A 343 -9.76 6.30 0.44
C LEU A 343 -8.44 6.49 -0.27
N VAL A 344 -8.09 7.75 -0.51
CA VAL A 344 -6.80 8.11 -1.07
C VAL A 344 -6.20 9.24 -0.26
N ASP A 345 -5.02 8.99 0.26
CA ASP A 345 -4.19 9.96 0.93
C ASP A 345 -3.09 10.42 -0.01
N GLY A 346 -2.59 11.63 0.23
CA GLY A 346 -1.65 12.24 -0.69
C GLY A 346 -1.11 13.57 -0.23
N LEU A 347 -0.02 13.97 -0.87
CA LEU A 347 0.70 15.20 -0.57
C LEU A 347 -0.13 16.40 -0.97
N VAL A 348 -0.29 17.35 -0.05
CA VAL A 348 -0.80 18.70 -0.32
C VAL A 348 0.20 19.76 0.11
N VAL A 349 0.19 20.91 -0.56
CA VAL A 349 1.10 22.04 -0.29
C VAL A 349 0.30 23.28 0.08
N ALA A 350 0.68 23.93 1.18
CA ALA A 350 -0.03 25.10 1.70
C ALA A 350 0.03 26.28 0.71
N ALA A 351 -1.10 26.95 0.50
CA ALA A 351 -1.19 28.11 -0.42
C ALA A 351 -0.47 29.36 0.09
N THR A 352 -0.11 29.41 1.37
CA THR A 352 0.57 30.54 2.00
C THR A 352 2.09 30.48 1.91
N ASN A 353 2.64 29.39 1.36
CA ASN A 353 4.07 29.26 1.09
C ASN A 353 4.52 30.26 0.01
N ASN A 354 5.76 30.73 0.15
CA ASN A 354 6.45 31.45 -0.91
C ASN A 354 7.23 30.47 -1.82
N ASP A 355 7.74 30.97 -2.94
CA ASP A 355 8.48 30.16 -3.92
C ASP A 355 9.69 29.45 -3.29
N GLU A 356 10.47 30.13 -2.43
CA GLU A 356 11.65 29.54 -1.77
C GLU A 356 11.27 28.35 -0.87
N THR A 357 10.17 28.48 -0.13
CA THR A 357 9.64 27.40 0.73
C THR A 357 9.18 26.23 -0.14
N ASN A 358 8.46 26.51 -1.23
CA ASN A 358 8.00 25.47 -2.15
C ASN A 358 9.17 24.74 -2.82
N GLU A 359 10.20 25.45 -3.29
CA GLU A 359 11.41 24.82 -3.83
C GLU A 359 12.07 23.89 -2.80
N SER A 360 12.20 24.34 -1.55
CA SER A 360 12.77 23.51 -0.47
C SER A 360 11.91 22.29 -0.16
N ILE A 361 10.57 22.40 -0.22
CA ILE A 361 9.65 21.27 -0.04
C ILE A 361 9.86 20.27 -1.16
N TYR A 362 9.80 20.73 -2.42
CA TYR A 362 9.91 19.86 -3.58
C TYR A 362 11.27 19.16 -3.65
N ASP A 363 12.36 19.87 -3.37
CA ASP A 363 13.69 19.25 -3.31
C ASP A 363 13.79 18.21 -2.18
N THR A 364 13.24 18.49 -1.00
CA THR A 364 13.27 17.53 0.12
C THR A 364 12.45 16.30 -0.20
N LEU A 365 11.24 16.46 -0.74
CA LEU A 365 10.35 15.34 -1.04
C LEU A 365 10.86 14.49 -2.20
N ARG A 366 11.45 15.12 -3.23
CA ARG A 366 12.14 14.43 -4.35
C ARG A 366 13.34 13.61 -3.90
N ASN A 367 13.88 13.86 -2.71
CA ASN A 367 14.97 13.06 -2.14
C ASN A 367 14.49 12.08 -1.05
N SER A 368 13.17 11.97 -0.85
CA SER A 368 12.51 11.07 0.10
C SER A 368 11.66 10.03 -0.64
N TRP A 369 10.43 9.74 -0.20
CA TRP A 369 9.54 8.71 -0.73
C TRP A 369 9.04 8.95 -2.17
N ILE A 370 9.36 10.08 -2.82
CA ILE A 370 9.01 10.39 -4.23
C ILE A 370 10.23 10.21 -5.16
N LYS A 371 11.39 9.78 -4.63
CA LYS A 371 12.68 9.87 -5.32
C LYS A 371 12.72 9.29 -6.74
N ASN A 372 12.02 8.18 -6.97
CA ASN A 372 12.10 7.47 -8.25
C ASN A 372 11.11 7.93 -9.31
N VAL A 373 10.14 8.79 -8.98
CA VAL A 373 9.10 9.20 -9.93
C VAL A 373 9.69 9.96 -11.13
N GLY A 374 10.73 10.79 -10.92
CA GLY A 374 11.42 11.46 -12.02
C GLY A 374 12.18 10.50 -12.95
N ASN A 375 12.72 9.41 -12.41
CA ASN A 375 13.44 8.38 -13.17
C ASN A 375 12.48 7.60 -14.08
N ILE A 376 11.25 7.34 -13.61
CA ILE A 376 10.20 6.69 -14.41
C ILE A 376 9.87 7.51 -15.67
N TYR A 377 9.88 8.85 -15.59
CA TYR A 377 9.70 9.68 -16.79
C TYR A 377 10.86 9.53 -17.80
N THR A 378 12.09 9.39 -17.30
CA THR A 378 13.26 9.16 -18.15
C THR A 378 13.15 7.80 -18.84
N GLN A 379 12.77 6.77 -18.08
CA GLN A 379 12.53 5.42 -18.61
C GLN A 379 11.42 5.42 -19.68
N TYR A 380 10.32 6.15 -19.46
CA TYR A 380 9.26 6.34 -20.45
C TYR A 380 9.79 6.94 -21.77
N LYS A 381 10.65 7.97 -21.69
CA LYS A 381 11.28 8.56 -22.88
C LYS A 381 12.22 7.59 -23.59
N ASP A 382 12.94 6.76 -22.83
CA ASP A 382 13.85 5.76 -23.39
C ASP A 382 13.08 4.66 -24.13
N LEU A 383 11.93 4.22 -23.60
CA LEU A 383 11.05 3.25 -24.27
C LEU A 383 10.51 3.80 -25.61
N LEU A 384 10.12 5.08 -25.65
CA LEU A 384 9.74 5.77 -26.89
C LEU A 384 10.92 5.83 -27.87
N ALA A 385 12.11 6.20 -27.40
CA ALA A 385 13.31 6.31 -28.25
C ALA A 385 13.75 4.96 -28.84
N LYS A 386 13.53 3.86 -28.10
CA LYS A 386 13.79 2.47 -28.53
C LYS A 386 12.68 1.88 -29.39
N ASN A 387 11.58 2.59 -29.61
CA ASN A 387 10.36 2.11 -30.30
C ASN A 387 9.75 0.86 -29.64
N LEU A 388 9.89 0.72 -28.32
CA LEU A 388 9.21 -0.32 -27.54
C LEU A 388 7.76 0.07 -27.23
N ILE A 389 7.48 1.38 -27.25
CA ILE A 389 6.15 1.98 -27.24
C ILE A 389 6.08 3.11 -28.26
N SER A 390 4.88 3.46 -28.69
CA SER A 390 4.57 4.56 -29.62
C SER A 390 3.56 5.53 -29.03
N ASP A 391 3.61 6.79 -29.45
CA ASP A 391 2.57 7.79 -29.12
C ASP A 391 1.17 7.41 -29.63
N SER A 392 1.09 6.50 -30.62
CA SER A 392 -0.18 5.98 -31.14
C SER A 392 -0.80 4.88 -30.28
N ASP A 393 -0.03 4.27 -29.38
CA ASP A 393 -0.50 3.17 -28.56
C ASP A 393 -1.50 3.68 -27.52
N SER A 394 -2.37 2.78 -27.05
CA SER A 394 -3.27 3.12 -25.95
C SER A 394 -2.46 3.48 -24.70
N VAL A 395 -3.00 4.34 -23.84
CA VAL A 395 -2.33 4.70 -22.58
C VAL A 395 -2.15 3.46 -21.69
N GLU A 396 -3.10 2.53 -21.72
CA GLU A 396 -3.01 1.25 -21.02
C GLU A 396 -1.81 0.42 -21.50
N THR A 397 -1.64 0.28 -22.82
CA THR A 397 -0.48 -0.42 -23.40
C THR A 397 0.83 0.26 -23.00
N GLN A 398 0.90 1.60 -23.08
CA GLN A 398 2.08 2.35 -22.67
C GLN A 398 2.39 2.17 -21.18
N GLN A 399 1.36 2.16 -20.32
CA GLN A 399 1.50 1.94 -18.88
C GLN A 399 1.99 0.52 -18.57
N LYS A 400 1.40 -0.51 -19.20
CA LYS A 400 1.81 -1.92 -19.03
C LYS A 400 3.28 -2.10 -19.38
N VAL A 401 3.72 -1.63 -20.56
CA VAL A 401 5.13 -1.73 -20.98
C VAL A 401 6.07 -0.93 -20.08
N LEU A 402 5.69 0.28 -19.66
CA LEU A 402 6.47 1.06 -18.70
C LEU A 402 6.60 0.34 -17.36
N THR A 403 5.53 -0.30 -16.89
CA THR A 403 5.50 -1.04 -15.64
C THR A 403 6.41 -2.26 -15.70
N GLU A 404 6.32 -3.07 -16.75
CA GLU A 404 7.19 -4.24 -16.91
C GLU A 404 8.68 -3.87 -17.01
N SER A 405 8.99 -2.76 -17.68
CA SER A 405 10.37 -2.26 -17.73
C SER A 405 10.86 -1.85 -16.34
N ALA A 406 10.04 -1.14 -15.55
CA ALA A 406 10.43 -0.66 -14.24
C ALA A 406 10.52 -1.79 -13.19
N VAL A 407 9.59 -2.74 -13.20
CA VAL A 407 9.60 -3.91 -12.32
C VAL A 407 10.83 -4.77 -12.59
N ALA A 408 11.20 -4.97 -13.86
CA ALA A 408 12.42 -5.70 -14.22
C ALA A 408 13.70 -4.96 -13.77
N ASP A 409 13.72 -3.62 -13.85
CA ASP A 409 14.83 -2.81 -13.35
C ASP A 409 14.95 -2.93 -11.82
N TYR A 410 13.83 -2.86 -11.08
CA TYR A 410 13.83 -3.08 -9.63
C TYR A 410 14.40 -4.46 -9.31
N TRP A 411 13.85 -5.54 -9.91
CA TRP A 411 14.34 -6.90 -9.71
C TRP A 411 15.86 -7.01 -9.95
N LYS A 412 16.36 -6.39 -11.03
CA LYS A 412 17.78 -6.41 -11.37
C LYS A 412 18.63 -5.73 -10.30
N ASP A 413 18.19 -4.58 -9.80
CA ASP A 413 18.93 -3.82 -8.79
C ASP A 413 19.05 -4.59 -7.47
N PHE A 414 17.98 -5.27 -7.03
CA PHE A 414 18.03 -6.12 -5.83
C PHE A 414 18.91 -7.35 -6.06
N ARG A 415 18.73 -8.08 -7.17
CA ARG A 415 19.53 -9.28 -7.49
C ARG A 415 21.00 -9.01 -7.73
N ASN A 416 21.37 -7.79 -8.12
CA ASN A 416 22.76 -7.40 -8.22
C ASN A 416 23.48 -7.52 -6.88
N ILE A 417 22.81 -7.23 -5.76
CA ILE A 417 23.39 -7.35 -4.41
C ILE A 417 23.69 -8.81 -4.09
N ASP A 418 22.72 -9.69 -4.30
CA ASP A 418 22.88 -11.13 -4.08
C ASP A 418 24.03 -11.69 -4.92
N PHE A 419 24.09 -11.30 -6.20
CA PHE A 419 25.05 -11.82 -7.15
C PHE A 419 26.47 -11.29 -6.90
N GLU A 420 26.60 -10.00 -6.56
CA GLU A 420 27.90 -9.40 -6.20
C GLU A 420 28.43 -10.02 -4.90
N SER A 421 27.57 -10.13 -3.87
CA SER A 421 27.92 -10.76 -2.59
C SER A 421 28.37 -12.20 -2.78
N PHE A 422 27.57 -13.00 -3.50
CA PHE A 422 27.91 -14.39 -3.77
C PHE A 422 29.19 -14.55 -4.59
N ALA A 423 29.44 -13.65 -5.55
CA ALA A 423 30.68 -13.65 -6.34
C ALA A 423 31.90 -13.40 -5.47
N GLU A 424 31.83 -12.42 -4.55
CA GLU A 424 32.91 -12.12 -3.61
C GLU A 424 33.19 -13.30 -2.68
N ASP A 425 32.14 -13.87 -2.09
CA ASP A 425 32.27 -14.98 -1.14
C ASP A 425 32.78 -16.28 -1.77
N ASN A 426 32.64 -16.43 -3.09
CA ASN A 426 33.05 -17.63 -3.84
C ASN A 426 34.21 -17.40 -4.81
N ASP A 427 34.94 -16.30 -4.68
CA ASP A 427 36.11 -15.94 -5.49
C ASP A 427 35.85 -15.91 -7.02
N PHE A 428 34.64 -15.52 -7.43
CA PHE A 428 34.33 -15.27 -8.84
C PHE A 428 34.67 -13.84 -9.25
N GLU A 429 35.08 -13.68 -10.52
CA GLU A 429 35.17 -12.36 -11.14
C GLU A 429 33.77 -11.74 -11.25
N GLN A 430 33.63 -10.47 -10.86
CA GLN A 430 32.36 -9.74 -10.90
C GLN A 430 31.69 -9.75 -12.29
N SER A 431 32.47 -9.86 -13.37
CA SER A 431 31.93 -9.97 -14.73
C SER A 431 31.07 -11.22 -14.94
N ALA A 432 31.37 -12.34 -14.26
CA ALA A 432 30.58 -13.57 -14.38
C ALA A 432 29.20 -13.42 -13.73
N ALA A 433 29.15 -12.74 -12.58
CA ALA A 433 27.92 -12.35 -11.91
C ALA A 433 27.09 -11.41 -12.79
N THR A 434 27.70 -10.34 -13.31
CA THR A 434 27.04 -9.40 -14.22
C THR A 434 26.50 -10.07 -15.48
N GLU A 435 27.26 -10.98 -16.12
CA GLU A 435 26.79 -11.69 -17.32
C GLU A 435 25.56 -12.56 -17.03
N THR A 436 25.55 -13.24 -15.88
CA THR A 436 24.41 -14.07 -15.45
C THR A 436 23.19 -13.21 -15.14
N LEU A 437 23.39 -12.09 -14.42
CA LEU A 437 22.33 -11.14 -14.10
C LEU A 437 21.73 -10.51 -15.36
N ASP A 438 22.55 -10.07 -16.31
CA ASP A 438 22.11 -9.47 -17.57
C ASP A 438 21.31 -10.48 -18.41
N LYS A 439 21.73 -11.75 -18.42
CA LYS A 439 21.00 -12.83 -19.07
C LYS A 439 19.60 -12.98 -18.45
N TYR A 440 19.51 -13.10 -17.13
CA TYR A 440 18.21 -13.21 -16.45
C TYR A 440 17.33 -11.98 -16.65
N TYR A 441 17.88 -10.78 -16.50
CA TYR A 441 17.17 -9.55 -16.77
C TYR A 441 16.60 -9.52 -18.20
N SER A 442 17.36 -9.95 -19.22
CA SER A 442 16.87 -10.00 -20.60
C SER A 442 15.71 -10.99 -20.80
N MET A 443 15.65 -12.06 -19.99
CA MET A 443 14.57 -13.05 -20.05
C MET A 443 13.29 -12.57 -19.36
N LEU A 444 13.44 -11.77 -18.30
CA LEU A 444 12.35 -11.29 -17.43
C LEU A 444 11.75 -9.96 -17.87
N ASN A 445 12.52 -9.10 -18.55
CA ASN A 445 12.03 -7.80 -18.98
C ASN A 445 11.00 -7.96 -20.11
N LEU A 446 9.72 -8.00 -19.74
CA LEU A 446 8.60 -8.16 -20.67
C LEU A 446 8.36 -6.94 -21.56
N ALA A 447 9.01 -5.80 -21.29
CA ALA A 447 8.97 -4.63 -22.17
C ALA A 447 9.84 -4.80 -23.43
N LEU A 448 10.73 -5.79 -23.46
CA LEU A 448 11.59 -6.08 -24.61
C LEU A 448 10.80 -6.75 -25.74
N ALA A 449 11.14 -6.41 -26.98
CA ALA A 449 10.42 -6.89 -28.17
C ALA A 449 10.47 -8.42 -28.31
N GLU A 450 11.58 -9.04 -27.92
CA GLU A 450 11.77 -10.49 -27.90
C GLU A 450 10.89 -11.22 -26.88
N ASN A 451 10.37 -10.53 -25.87
CA ASN A 451 9.50 -11.11 -24.84
C ASN A 451 8.00 -10.81 -25.08
N LYS A 452 7.62 -10.34 -26.28
CA LYS A 452 6.24 -9.93 -26.59
C LYS A 452 5.21 -11.04 -26.34
N ASP A 453 5.52 -12.29 -26.66
CA ASP A 453 4.61 -13.42 -26.45
C ASP A 453 4.37 -13.68 -24.95
N LYS A 454 5.42 -13.56 -24.12
CA LYS A 454 5.30 -13.66 -22.66
C LYS A 454 4.50 -12.50 -22.07
N PHE A 455 4.74 -11.28 -22.59
CA PHE A 455 3.97 -10.09 -22.22
C PHE A 455 2.49 -10.29 -22.50
N ASP A 456 2.14 -10.74 -23.71
CA ASP A 456 0.74 -10.96 -24.08
C ASP A 456 0.11 -12.06 -23.23
N SER A 457 0.80 -13.19 -23.06
CA SER A 457 0.32 -14.30 -22.23
C SER A 457 0.07 -13.88 -20.78
N PHE A 458 0.97 -13.09 -20.19
CA PHE A 458 0.83 -12.61 -18.81
C PHE A 458 -0.41 -11.73 -18.63
N TYR A 459 -0.59 -10.74 -19.51
CA TYR A 459 -1.74 -9.84 -19.41
C TYR A 459 -3.06 -10.49 -19.82
N GLU A 460 -3.05 -11.52 -20.69
CA GLU A 460 -4.23 -12.35 -20.94
C GLU A 460 -4.62 -13.17 -19.70
N MET A 461 -3.65 -13.73 -18.97
CA MET A 461 -3.90 -14.47 -17.73
C MET A 461 -4.43 -13.58 -16.60
N GLN A 462 -3.99 -12.32 -16.50
CA GLN A 462 -4.51 -11.39 -15.51
C GLN A 462 -6.01 -11.10 -15.67
N ASP A 463 -6.51 -11.18 -16.91
CA ASP A 463 -7.93 -10.94 -17.23
C ASP A 463 -8.78 -12.23 -17.13
N ASP A 464 -8.16 -13.40 -16.95
CA ASP A 464 -8.83 -14.71 -16.88
C ASP A 464 -9.07 -15.13 -15.41
N PRO A 465 -10.34 -15.24 -14.96
CA PRO A 465 -10.64 -15.65 -13.59
C PRO A 465 -10.28 -17.10 -13.30
N ASP A 466 -10.11 -17.94 -14.32
CA ASP A 466 -9.77 -19.37 -14.19
C ASP A 466 -8.26 -19.63 -14.37
N ALA A 467 -7.45 -18.59 -14.60
CA ALA A 467 -6.00 -18.73 -14.72
C ALA A 467 -5.34 -19.11 -13.38
N ASP A 468 -4.16 -19.73 -13.50
CA ASP A 468 -3.33 -20.07 -12.34
C ASP A 468 -2.99 -18.82 -11.52
N PHE A 469 -3.16 -18.93 -10.20
CA PHE A 469 -3.03 -17.80 -9.29
C PHE A 469 -1.59 -17.27 -9.24
N GLU A 470 -0.59 -18.14 -9.30
CA GLU A 470 0.82 -17.73 -9.27
C GLU A 470 1.16 -16.99 -10.56
N GLU A 471 0.82 -17.58 -11.71
CA GLU A 471 1.17 -17.04 -13.02
C GLU A 471 0.47 -15.71 -13.34
N LYS A 472 -0.76 -15.49 -12.84
CA LYS A 472 -1.45 -14.20 -13.00
C LYS A 472 -0.83 -13.09 -12.15
N ILE A 473 -0.19 -13.44 -11.03
CA ILE A 473 0.41 -12.47 -10.11
C ILE A 473 1.81 -12.09 -10.57
N ASN A 474 2.69 -13.08 -10.75
CA ASN A 474 4.07 -12.87 -11.13
C ASN A 474 4.50 -13.87 -12.23
N PRO A 475 4.91 -13.42 -13.42
CA PRO A 475 5.31 -14.32 -14.50
C PRO A 475 6.75 -14.84 -14.33
N TYR A 476 7.53 -14.32 -13.38
CA TYR A 476 8.97 -14.64 -13.27
C TYR A 476 9.24 -16.08 -12.86
N PRO A 477 8.51 -16.68 -11.88
CA PRO A 477 8.68 -18.09 -11.54
C PRO A 477 8.49 -19.02 -12.74
N SER A 478 7.43 -18.86 -13.54
CA SER A 478 7.18 -19.73 -14.69
C SER A 478 8.22 -19.55 -15.81
N ILE A 479 8.76 -18.33 -15.98
CA ILE A 479 9.88 -18.07 -16.89
C ILE A 479 11.15 -18.77 -16.42
N PHE A 480 11.48 -18.67 -15.13
CA PHE A 480 12.65 -19.35 -14.56
C PHE A 480 12.49 -20.86 -14.54
N LEU A 481 11.32 -21.39 -14.19
CA LEU A 481 11.04 -22.82 -14.20
C LEU A 481 11.26 -23.40 -15.60
N SER A 482 10.73 -22.73 -16.62
CA SER A 482 10.92 -23.13 -18.02
C SER A 482 12.41 -23.10 -18.39
N TYR A 483 13.12 -22.03 -18.01
CA TYR A 483 14.56 -21.92 -18.23
C TYR A 483 15.36 -23.06 -17.58
N LEU A 484 15.08 -23.36 -16.31
CA LEU A 484 15.76 -24.40 -15.54
C LEU A 484 15.52 -25.78 -16.17
N LYS A 485 14.28 -26.10 -16.54
CA LYS A 485 13.93 -27.36 -17.22
C LYS A 485 14.63 -27.50 -18.58
N ASP A 486 14.69 -26.43 -19.35
CA ASP A 486 15.27 -26.49 -20.70
C ASP A 486 16.80 -26.46 -20.73
N ASN A 487 17.45 -25.82 -19.73
CA ASN A 487 18.89 -25.52 -19.79
C ASN A 487 19.69 -26.10 -18.64
N LYS A 488 19.06 -26.54 -17.56
CA LYS A 488 19.71 -27.01 -16.31
C LYS A 488 19.26 -28.41 -15.90
N ASP A 489 18.60 -29.17 -16.78
CA ASP A 489 18.06 -30.51 -16.48
C ASP A 489 19.09 -31.47 -15.86
N GLU A 490 20.32 -31.51 -16.42
CA GLU A 490 21.42 -32.33 -15.91
C GLU A 490 21.93 -31.85 -14.53
N LEU A 491 21.94 -30.54 -14.28
CA LEU A 491 22.31 -29.98 -12.98
C LEU A 491 21.25 -30.32 -11.94
N LEU A 492 19.97 -30.22 -12.29
CA LEU A 492 18.85 -30.56 -11.42
C LEU A 492 18.91 -32.03 -10.98
N ASP A 493 19.28 -32.97 -11.87
CA ASP A 493 19.48 -34.37 -11.50
C ASP A 493 20.61 -34.55 -10.46
N LYS A 494 21.69 -33.76 -10.59
CA LYS A 494 22.79 -33.76 -9.61
C LYS A 494 22.36 -33.16 -8.28
N ILE A 495 21.60 -32.06 -8.30
CA ILE A 495 21.04 -31.44 -7.09
C ILE A 495 20.15 -32.43 -6.35
N VAL A 496 19.24 -33.12 -7.04
CA VAL A 496 18.36 -34.14 -6.45
C VAL A 496 19.17 -35.25 -5.76
N SER A 497 20.20 -35.75 -6.46
CA SER A 497 21.09 -36.79 -5.91
C SER A 497 21.82 -36.30 -4.66
N ALA A 498 22.41 -35.10 -4.73
CA ALA A 498 23.16 -34.50 -3.63
C ALA A 498 22.26 -34.11 -2.43
N TYR A 499 21.03 -33.68 -2.69
CA TYR A 499 20.03 -33.35 -1.67
C TYR A 499 19.67 -34.59 -0.84
N LYS A 500 19.43 -35.73 -1.50
CA LYS A 500 19.12 -37.00 -0.82
C LYS A 500 20.30 -37.56 -0.04
N ASP A 501 21.50 -37.42 -0.58
CA ASP A 501 22.73 -37.93 0.04
C ASP A 501 23.32 -36.96 1.09
N ASN A 502 22.69 -35.79 1.30
CA ASN A 502 23.19 -34.70 2.14
C ASN A 502 24.63 -34.30 1.78
N SER A 503 24.88 -34.14 0.48
CA SER A 503 26.18 -33.82 -0.13
C SER A 503 26.13 -32.58 -1.04
N LEU A 504 25.13 -31.70 -0.86
CA LEU A 504 25.01 -30.45 -1.62
C LEU A 504 26.24 -29.57 -1.51
N LYS A 505 26.89 -29.54 -0.34
CA LYS A 505 28.14 -28.83 -0.15
C LYS A 505 29.28 -29.36 -1.04
N ASP A 506 29.37 -30.68 -1.20
CA ASP A 506 30.38 -31.29 -2.08
C ASP A 506 30.07 -30.91 -3.54
N LEU A 507 28.79 -30.98 -3.94
CA LEU A 507 28.35 -30.56 -5.29
C LEU A 507 28.63 -29.06 -5.54
N LEU A 508 28.46 -28.20 -4.52
CA LEU A 508 28.74 -26.77 -4.59
C LEU A 508 30.22 -26.51 -4.86
N GLU A 509 31.12 -27.23 -4.19
CA GLU A 509 32.57 -27.14 -4.38
C GLU A 509 33.03 -27.64 -5.76
N GLU A 510 32.26 -28.51 -6.42
CA GLU A 510 32.54 -29.01 -7.77
C GLU A 510 32.16 -28.04 -8.91
N GLN A 511 31.36 -27.00 -8.64
CA GLN A 511 30.90 -26.09 -9.69
C GLN A 511 31.92 -24.99 -9.98
N ASP A 512 32.42 -24.94 -11.22
CA ASP A 512 33.28 -23.85 -11.71
C ASP A 512 32.50 -22.74 -12.43
N ASN A 513 31.22 -22.97 -12.75
CA ASN A 513 30.35 -21.99 -13.38
C ASN A 513 29.59 -21.19 -12.31
N PHE A 514 29.62 -19.86 -12.40
CA PHE A 514 28.96 -18.97 -11.44
C PHE A 514 27.48 -19.32 -11.24
N GLU A 515 26.73 -19.44 -12.33
CA GLU A 515 25.30 -19.72 -12.29
C GLU A 515 25.01 -21.08 -11.67
N ASP A 516 25.68 -22.14 -12.13
CA ASP A 516 25.44 -23.49 -11.60
C ASP A 516 25.79 -23.55 -10.11
N LYS A 517 26.87 -22.88 -9.69
CA LYS A 517 27.26 -22.81 -8.28
C LYS A 517 26.22 -22.02 -7.45
N TYR A 518 25.72 -20.91 -7.98
CA TYR A 518 24.68 -20.12 -7.32
C TYR A 518 23.38 -20.92 -7.12
N LEU A 519 22.94 -21.66 -8.14
CA LEU A 519 21.74 -22.51 -8.04
C LEU A 519 21.91 -23.61 -6.99
N VAL A 520 23.08 -24.27 -6.94
CA VAL A 520 23.36 -25.26 -5.88
C VAL A 520 23.39 -24.59 -4.50
N ASN A 521 23.91 -23.37 -4.40
CA ASN A 521 23.98 -22.63 -3.14
C ASN A 521 22.59 -22.33 -2.57
N LEU A 522 21.65 -21.88 -3.42
CA LEU A 522 20.27 -21.59 -2.99
C LEU A 522 19.61 -22.81 -2.32
N VAL A 523 19.80 -24.01 -2.88
CA VAL A 523 19.27 -25.25 -2.27
C VAL A 523 20.03 -25.61 -0.99
N ASN A 524 21.35 -25.42 -0.97
CA ASN A 524 22.18 -25.75 0.18
C ASN A 524 21.88 -24.86 1.40
N GLU A 525 21.69 -23.55 1.21
CA GLU A 525 21.38 -22.62 2.29
C GLU A 525 19.99 -22.87 2.90
N ASN A 526 19.05 -23.35 2.08
CA ASN A 526 17.68 -23.65 2.50
C ASN A 526 17.45 -25.14 2.82
N TYR A 527 18.52 -25.95 2.93
CA TYR A 527 18.39 -27.40 3.07
C TYR A 527 17.59 -27.83 4.31
N GLU A 528 17.80 -27.15 5.44
CA GLU A 528 17.10 -27.49 6.69
C GLU A 528 15.58 -27.27 6.56
N ASP A 529 15.16 -26.16 5.95
CA ASP A 529 13.75 -25.85 5.74
C ASP A 529 13.12 -26.78 4.71
N LEU A 530 13.80 -26.98 3.58
CA LEU A 530 13.36 -27.85 2.49
C LEU A 530 13.17 -29.30 2.95
N THR A 531 14.00 -29.79 3.87
CA THR A 531 13.94 -31.19 4.36
C THR A 531 12.96 -31.42 5.49
N SER A 532 12.28 -30.38 5.97
CA SER A 532 11.23 -30.52 6.98
C SER A 532 10.05 -31.37 6.47
N GLU A 533 9.24 -31.90 7.40
CA GLU A 533 8.09 -32.76 7.05
C GLU A 533 7.03 -32.02 6.23
N ASP A 534 7.01 -30.68 6.30
CA ASP A 534 5.99 -29.84 5.66
C ASP A 534 6.31 -29.50 4.19
N TYR A 535 7.56 -29.74 3.73
CA TYR A 535 8.01 -29.40 2.37
C TYR A 535 8.45 -30.64 1.58
N TYR A 536 9.77 -30.84 1.37
CA TYR A 536 10.32 -31.79 0.42
C TYR A 536 11.15 -32.87 1.12
N PRO A 537 10.49 -33.87 1.73
CA PRO A 537 11.20 -34.91 2.45
C PRO A 537 12.11 -35.70 1.50
N THR A 538 13.33 -36.03 1.96
CA THR A 538 14.31 -36.80 1.17
C THR A 538 13.82 -38.18 0.74
N SER A 539 12.71 -38.66 1.32
CA SER A 539 12.02 -39.89 0.93
C SER A 539 11.16 -39.79 -0.33
N ALA A 540 10.91 -38.59 -0.86
CA ALA A 540 10.13 -38.40 -2.09
C ALA A 540 10.77 -39.08 -3.31
N GLU A 541 9.99 -39.42 -4.33
CA GLU A 541 10.51 -39.99 -5.58
C GLU A 541 11.38 -38.95 -6.33
N ASP A 542 12.41 -39.40 -7.05
CA ASP A 542 13.37 -38.49 -7.70
C ASP A 542 12.69 -37.47 -8.63
N SER A 543 11.66 -37.88 -9.37
CA SER A 543 10.92 -37.00 -10.29
C SER A 543 10.12 -35.92 -9.56
N GLU A 544 9.49 -36.26 -8.44
CA GLU A 544 8.69 -35.35 -7.62
C GLU A 544 9.59 -34.35 -6.90
N LEU A 545 10.72 -34.84 -6.36
CA LEU A 545 11.73 -33.99 -5.74
C LEU A 545 12.38 -33.06 -6.78
N LYS A 546 12.66 -33.54 -7.99
CA LYS A 546 13.18 -32.71 -9.08
C LYS A 546 12.22 -31.58 -9.42
N GLU A 547 10.93 -31.88 -9.56
CA GLU A 547 9.90 -30.88 -9.84
C GLU A 547 9.82 -29.83 -8.72
N SER A 548 9.79 -30.28 -7.47
CA SER A 548 9.72 -29.42 -6.28
C SER A 548 10.93 -28.50 -6.15
N LEU A 549 12.15 -29.06 -6.25
CA LEU A 549 13.38 -28.26 -6.19
C LEU A 549 13.53 -27.32 -7.38
N SER A 550 13.01 -27.69 -8.56
CA SER A 550 12.97 -26.78 -9.71
C SER A 550 12.04 -25.61 -9.46
N GLN A 551 10.88 -25.84 -8.82
CA GLN A 551 9.94 -24.79 -8.45
C GLN A 551 10.53 -23.87 -7.38
N PHE A 552 11.12 -24.44 -6.33
CA PHE A 552 11.83 -23.68 -5.30
C PHE A 552 12.90 -22.78 -5.92
N LEU A 553 13.76 -23.32 -6.78
CA LEU A 553 14.79 -22.52 -7.46
C LEU A 553 14.18 -21.42 -8.34
N ALA A 554 13.09 -21.71 -9.04
CA ALA A 554 12.39 -20.72 -9.84
C ALA A 554 11.85 -19.57 -8.98
N ASN A 555 11.23 -19.89 -7.84
CA ASN A 555 10.72 -18.91 -6.87
C ASN A 555 11.87 -18.10 -6.24
N ALA A 556 12.93 -18.78 -5.79
CA ALA A 556 14.12 -18.15 -5.19
C ALA A 556 14.83 -17.20 -6.15
N LEU A 557 14.86 -17.49 -7.45
CA LEU A 557 15.37 -16.56 -8.46
C LEU A 557 14.41 -15.39 -8.71
N ALA A 558 13.10 -15.64 -8.67
CA ALA A 558 12.06 -14.67 -9.02
C ALA A 558 11.77 -13.63 -7.94
N PHE A 559 11.56 -14.06 -6.69
CA PHE A 559 10.96 -13.23 -5.64
C PHE A 559 11.97 -12.43 -4.83
N ILE A 560 11.68 -11.14 -4.63
CA ILE A 560 12.50 -10.24 -3.80
C ILE A 560 11.82 -10.01 -2.45
N ASP A 561 12.43 -10.46 -1.37
CA ASP A 561 12.02 -10.04 -0.03
C ASP A 561 12.72 -8.73 0.35
N ILE A 562 12.02 -7.60 0.21
CA ILE A 562 12.58 -6.28 0.54
C ILE A 562 12.78 -6.06 2.04
N SER A 563 12.27 -6.94 2.91
CA SER A 563 12.48 -6.83 4.35
C SER A 563 13.87 -7.33 4.78
N GLU A 564 14.59 -8.03 3.90
CA GLU A 564 15.92 -8.54 4.21
C GLU A 564 16.95 -7.43 4.46
N ASP A 565 17.70 -7.56 5.57
CA ASP A 565 18.73 -6.60 6.01
C ASP A 565 19.76 -6.28 4.92
N GLN A 566 20.09 -7.25 4.06
CA GLN A 566 21.07 -7.05 2.98
C GLN A 566 20.65 -5.99 1.95
N TYR A 567 19.36 -5.70 1.83
CA TYR A 567 18.84 -4.67 0.92
C TYR A 567 18.70 -3.29 1.56
N SER A 568 19.01 -3.14 2.85
CA SER A 568 18.81 -1.90 3.59
C SER A 568 19.50 -0.69 2.94
N ASP A 569 20.74 -0.83 2.49
CA ASP A 569 21.47 0.26 1.83
C ASP A 569 20.80 0.66 0.50
N LEU A 570 20.39 -0.31 -0.32
CA LEU A 570 19.69 -0.04 -1.58
C LEU A 570 18.33 0.64 -1.37
N LEU A 571 17.58 0.20 -0.35
CA LEU A 571 16.31 0.79 0.03
C LEU A 571 16.48 2.25 0.50
N THR A 572 17.48 2.52 1.33
CA THR A 572 17.69 3.87 1.88
C THR A 572 18.35 4.83 0.89
N GLU A 573 19.16 4.32 -0.03
CA GLU A 573 19.83 5.13 -1.04
C GLU A 573 19.01 5.32 -2.31
N LYS A 574 18.28 4.30 -2.77
CA LYS A 574 17.57 4.32 -4.06
C LYS A 574 16.06 4.21 -3.90
N TYR A 575 15.55 3.28 -3.10
CA TYR A 575 14.12 2.96 -3.03
C TYR A 575 13.43 3.39 -1.74
N LEU A 576 13.57 4.67 -1.38
CA LEU A 576 12.92 5.23 -0.18
C LEU A 576 11.39 5.12 -0.22
N ASN A 577 10.80 4.96 -1.41
CA ASN A 577 9.38 4.64 -1.59
C ASN A 577 9.04 3.22 -1.09
N LEU A 578 9.86 2.22 -1.40
CA LEU A 578 9.69 0.83 -0.93
C LEU A 578 10.03 0.70 0.56
N ASN A 579 11.08 1.39 1.03
CA ASN A 579 11.36 1.49 2.46
C ASN A 579 10.19 2.09 3.26
N ASN A 580 9.47 3.04 2.66
CA ASN A 580 8.30 3.61 3.31
C ASN A 580 7.10 2.65 3.28
N TYR A 581 6.96 1.85 2.21
CA TYR A 581 5.94 0.81 2.13
C TYR A 581 6.15 -0.25 3.21
N ASP A 582 7.37 -0.79 3.34
CA ASP A 582 7.76 -1.79 4.35
C ASP A 582 7.46 -1.31 5.80
N HIS A 583 7.45 0.00 6.01
CA HIS A 583 7.08 0.59 7.30
C HIS A 583 5.56 0.71 7.56
N ILE A 584 4.72 0.75 6.51
CA ILE A 584 3.31 1.19 6.60
C ILE A 584 2.32 0.13 6.12
N ASN A 585 2.71 -0.72 5.16
CA ASN A 585 1.88 -1.76 4.56
C ASN A 585 0.59 -1.27 3.86
N TYR A 586 0.52 0.01 3.48
CA TYR A 586 -0.64 0.57 2.75
C TYR A 586 -0.45 0.43 1.23
N ASP A 587 -1.55 0.31 0.48
CA ASP A 587 -1.54 0.08 -0.98
C ASP A 587 -1.00 1.31 -1.74
N PRO A 588 0.17 1.22 -2.40
CA PRO A 588 0.74 2.32 -3.17
C PRO A 588 -0.18 2.74 -4.33
N THR A 589 -0.38 4.06 -4.49
CA THR A 589 -1.16 4.59 -5.62
C THR A 589 -0.41 4.58 -6.95
N GLN A 590 0.91 4.42 -6.89
CA GLN A 590 1.81 4.38 -8.05
C GLN A 590 1.87 2.94 -8.58
N ASN A 591 1.55 2.74 -9.86
CA ASN A 591 1.33 1.42 -10.44
C ASN A 591 2.58 0.52 -10.38
N ILE A 592 3.76 1.11 -10.57
CA ILE A 592 5.04 0.38 -10.55
C ILE A 592 5.32 -0.19 -9.16
N ASP A 593 5.21 0.65 -8.13
CA ASP A 593 5.44 0.22 -6.75
C ASP A 593 4.38 -0.80 -6.32
N TYR A 594 3.12 -0.57 -6.69
CA TYR A 594 2.04 -1.52 -6.43
C TYR A 594 2.32 -2.89 -7.04
N GLU A 595 2.68 -2.95 -8.33
CA GLU A 595 2.95 -4.21 -9.03
C GLU A 595 4.22 -4.89 -8.52
N PHE A 596 5.26 -4.13 -8.16
CA PHE A 596 6.47 -4.69 -7.57
C PHE A 596 6.18 -5.36 -6.22
N ILE A 597 5.46 -4.67 -5.33
CA ILE A 597 5.04 -5.22 -4.03
C ILE A 597 4.13 -6.44 -4.23
N LYS A 598 3.11 -6.33 -5.09
CA LYS A 598 2.16 -7.42 -5.39
C LYS A 598 2.87 -8.71 -5.82
N ARG A 599 3.98 -8.59 -6.56
CA ARG A 599 4.71 -9.72 -7.13
C ARG A 599 5.71 -10.37 -6.18
N ASN A 600 6.09 -9.69 -5.10
CA ASN A 600 7.28 -10.04 -4.34
C ASN A 600 7.07 -10.04 -2.82
N TYR A 601 6.42 -9.02 -2.25
CA TYR A 601 6.36 -8.84 -0.79
C TYR A 601 5.52 -9.90 -0.09
N PHE A 602 4.50 -10.43 -0.78
CA PHE A 602 3.62 -11.48 -0.27
C PHE A 602 3.98 -12.84 -0.87
N ALA A 603 5.28 -13.13 -1.02
CA ALA A 603 5.74 -14.37 -1.63
C ALA A 603 7.01 -14.90 -0.95
N SER A 604 7.14 -16.22 -0.86
CA SER A 604 8.35 -16.90 -0.37
C SER A 604 8.84 -17.93 -1.38
N ALA A 605 10.13 -18.26 -1.33
CA ALA A 605 10.70 -19.28 -2.19
C ALA A 605 10.05 -20.67 -1.97
N LEU A 606 9.64 -20.95 -0.72
CA LEU A 606 9.08 -22.22 -0.28
C LEU A 606 7.58 -22.35 -0.59
N ASP A 607 6.81 -21.30 -0.29
CA ASP A 607 5.34 -21.36 -0.30
C ASP A 607 4.72 -20.77 -1.56
N GLY A 608 5.48 -20.03 -2.38
CA GLY A 608 4.92 -19.29 -3.51
C GLY A 608 4.28 -17.98 -3.05
N GLN A 609 3.21 -17.56 -3.72
CA GLN A 609 2.44 -16.36 -3.38
C GLN A 609 1.44 -16.66 -2.26
N ASP A 610 1.39 -15.78 -1.26
CA ASP A 610 0.36 -15.81 -0.23
C ASP A 610 -0.95 -15.22 -0.78
N GLU A 611 -1.83 -16.10 -1.25
CA GLU A 611 -3.14 -15.72 -1.78
C GLU A 611 -4.00 -14.95 -0.75
N ASN A 612 -3.92 -15.29 0.55
CA ASN A 612 -4.71 -14.62 1.57
C ASN A 612 -4.23 -13.18 1.77
N ALA A 613 -2.93 -12.97 1.87
CA ALA A 613 -2.35 -11.64 2.00
C ALA A 613 -2.63 -10.78 0.74
N LEU A 614 -2.48 -11.36 -0.45
CA LEU A 614 -2.80 -10.66 -1.70
C LEU A 614 -4.28 -10.28 -1.80
N ASN A 615 -5.19 -11.15 -1.37
CA ASN A 615 -6.62 -10.87 -1.33
C ASN A 615 -6.98 -9.71 -0.37
N ILE A 616 -6.18 -9.49 0.68
CA ILE A 616 -6.30 -8.31 1.54
C ILE A 616 -5.77 -7.07 0.80
N TYR A 617 -4.54 -7.17 0.28
CA TYR A 617 -3.79 -6.06 -0.32
C TYR A 617 -4.47 -5.44 -1.55
N GLN A 618 -4.99 -6.26 -2.47
CA GLN A 618 -5.45 -5.82 -3.79
C GLN A 618 -6.72 -4.96 -3.74
N ILE A 619 -6.64 -3.70 -4.16
CA ILE A 619 -7.80 -2.82 -4.40
C ILE A 619 -8.15 -2.83 -5.89
N ILE A 620 -8.93 -3.83 -6.33
CA ILE A 620 -9.29 -4.03 -7.73
C ILE A 620 -10.81 -4.08 -7.87
N LYS A 621 -11.35 -3.33 -8.83
CA LYS A 621 -12.77 -3.37 -9.16
C LYS A 621 -13.13 -4.67 -9.86
N THR A 622 -14.13 -5.38 -9.34
CA THR A 622 -14.64 -6.62 -9.91
C THR A 622 -16.16 -6.55 -10.07
N ASP A 623 -16.77 -7.59 -10.63
CA ASP A 623 -18.24 -7.72 -10.60
C ASP A 623 -18.77 -7.87 -9.16
N GLU A 624 -17.90 -8.31 -8.24
CA GLU A 624 -18.22 -8.53 -6.84
C GLU A 624 -17.98 -7.32 -5.94
N VAL A 625 -17.08 -6.40 -6.31
CA VAL A 625 -16.66 -5.25 -5.51
C VAL A 625 -16.59 -3.97 -6.35
N ASP A 626 -17.36 -2.95 -5.94
CA ASP A 626 -17.41 -1.62 -6.52
C ASP A 626 -16.99 -0.56 -5.48
N TYR A 627 -16.10 0.34 -5.90
CA TYR A 627 -15.51 1.34 -5.02
C TYR A 627 -16.11 2.73 -5.21
N LYS A 628 -16.27 3.46 -4.11
CA LYS A 628 -16.60 4.89 -4.12
C LYS A 628 -15.79 5.64 -3.08
N GLY A 629 -15.27 6.78 -3.49
CA GLY A 629 -14.72 7.75 -2.55
C GLY A 629 -15.80 8.55 -1.84
N ILE A 630 -15.37 9.26 -0.80
CA ILE A 630 -16.20 10.13 0.02
C ILE A 630 -16.23 11.51 -0.59
N GLU A 631 -17.42 12.10 -0.71
CA GLU A 631 -17.52 13.46 -1.21
C GLU A 631 -17.43 14.51 -0.08
N PRO A 632 -16.73 15.63 -0.29
CA PRO A 632 -16.61 16.73 0.67
C PRO A 632 -17.98 17.34 1.03
N ILE A 633 -18.09 17.79 2.29
CA ILE A 633 -19.25 18.57 2.77
C ILE A 633 -18.82 19.90 3.38
N SER A 634 -19.77 20.82 3.50
CA SER A 634 -19.57 22.08 4.23
C SER A 634 -19.38 21.83 5.74
N GLN A 635 -18.69 22.76 6.42
CA GLN A 635 -18.50 22.71 7.87
C GLN A 635 -19.82 22.69 8.64
N ASP A 636 -20.82 23.46 8.19
CA ASP A 636 -22.16 23.46 8.79
C ASP A 636 -22.82 22.07 8.74
N LEU A 637 -22.70 21.38 7.59
CA LEU A 637 -23.23 20.03 7.44
C LEU A 637 -22.43 19.02 8.25
N GLN A 638 -21.10 19.15 8.31
CA GLN A 638 -20.24 18.28 9.12
C GLN A 638 -20.66 18.33 10.60
N SER A 639 -20.87 19.52 11.17
CA SER A 639 -21.30 19.65 12.57
C SER A 639 -22.65 18.97 12.85
N LEU A 640 -23.59 19.03 11.90
CA LEU A 640 -24.88 18.34 12.00
C LEU A 640 -24.74 16.82 11.88
N VAL A 641 -23.88 16.37 10.97
CA VAL A 641 -23.53 14.96 10.78
C VAL A 641 -22.96 14.39 12.07
N ASP A 642 -21.91 14.99 12.62
CA ASP A 642 -21.22 14.52 13.83
C ASP A 642 -22.20 14.46 15.01
N SER A 643 -22.98 15.52 15.21
CA SER A 643 -23.97 15.60 16.29
C SER A 643 -25.06 14.52 16.17
N TYR A 644 -25.52 14.25 14.95
CA TYR A 644 -26.56 13.25 14.73
C TYR A 644 -26.01 11.82 14.83
N TYR A 645 -24.82 11.58 14.28
CA TYR A 645 -24.10 10.31 14.39
C TYR A 645 -23.91 9.91 15.85
N TYR A 646 -23.29 10.78 16.65
CA TYR A 646 -23.08 10.55 18.09
C TYR A 646 -24.39 10.23 18.83
N ASN A 647 -25.49 10.88 18.48
CA ASN A 647 -26.79 10.59 19.11
C ASN A 647 -27.34 9.20 18.73
N ARG A 648 -27.04 8.73 17.52
CA ARG A 648 -27.48 7.46 16.96
C ARG A 648 -26.60 6.29 17.39
N THR A 649 -25.29 6.47 17.49
CA THR A 649 -24.32 5.39 17.79
C THR A 649 -23.83 5.41 19.23
N LYS A 650 -23.75 6.59 19.86
CA LYS A 650 -23.03 6.83 21.14
C LYS A 650 -21.50 6.65 21.03
N SER A 651 -21.00 6.64 19.80
CA SER A 651 -19.58 6.80 19.46
C SER A 651 -19.33 8.23 19.02
#